data_AF-A0AAV2YJW2-F1
#
_entry.id   AF-A0AAV2YJW2-F1
#
_cell.length_a   1.000
_cell.length_b   1.000
_cell.length_c   1.000
_cell.angle_alpha   90.00
_cell.angle_beta   90.00
_cell.angle_gamma   90.00
#
_symmetry.space_group_name_H-M   'P 1'
#
loop_
_entity.id
_entity.type
_entity.pdbx_description
1 polymer ?
#
loop_
_entity_poly.entity_id
_entity_poly.type
_entity_poly.pdbx_seq_one_letter_code
_entity_poly.pdbx_strand_id
1 'polypeptide(L)'
;MWVDAHTRLPTDDELLIAETTKRWRNARTAVLDRAIEFSWLRVLGSVSTYVLLCSDVVRSGIGIPSIAMFPAITPSTVQINGPWAYSVSQITRSQGDVADVAVWSYKFDSTSISWRAFALHWNLSSFPDCIMYRTACPGMFFNRTHVFAMMDSLASTIASQTSQDDKVRGLHQPSPVSLTLRSAHRYTNVFHHLLLPQVFTPPRHRTNQIVYFPPELLMARPNFDVCGFRSARPSYCLDLWANYRRSCKRKSSSCTIGHVSHDIRRRFQALQKRFPNNFVDLTILTSTEDEHVNLGGVAFQSYRGFDVTTILRVRECNDNTSTACETLLVDDHRYEGGFTTTDVTEWFAIAASLRVLAQCYFALRLLMLMIGCFVARRAETAYQNATVWTVMGAALRTMSKIPCQGIVYGSPVPVMWYVLAHLIDAPMTYRLAYERFTTMLGSGTGFKVTEACTICAIQMRNVWLLGVTLQFFVWLSCRGTWSPPRGIRGLPEFSLSVLSVATVLAQYKHNDYRVAQVLSAFPIGSDPHRTAVLRANGSYKNTWTVITEGIIIDIKCLSILLLLALGFKLAFHALMEKVHERADEGHAVVALMNLYAMTDPLTFIQLRCFRGYDIAFFQLPDSGHVCCLPLSVATKELDGGVPWKELQLIGKTTTPSMEWTDLLHCG
;
A
#
# COMPACT_ATOMS: atom_id res chain seq x y z
N MET A 1 -43.59 30.49 49.37
CA MET A 1 -44.17 29.23 48.83
C MET A 1 -43.55 29.01 47.46
N TRP A 2 -42.70 28.01 47.22
CA TRP A 2 -42.52 26.75 47.95
C TRP A 2 -41.26 26.71 48.81
N VAL A 3 -41.42 26.13 50.00
CA VAL A 3 -40.36 25.60 50.88
C VAL A 3 -40.50 24.07 50.82
N ASP A 4 -39.54 23.32 51.36
CA ASP A 4 -39.50 21.85 51.46
C ASP A 4 -39.19 21.06 50.18
N ALA A 5 -37.90 21.08 49.80
CA ALA A 5 -37.28 19.87 49.28
C ALA A 5 -36.76 19.07 50.48
N HIS A 6 -37.34 17.88 50.72
CA HIS A 6 -37.00 17.05 51.88
C HIS A 6 -35.51 16.71 51.95
N THR A 7 -34.84 17.14 53.02
CA THR A 7 -33.69 16.41 53.56
C THR A 7 -34.21 15.10 54.16
N ARG A 8 -34.38 14.07 53.31
CA ARG A 8 -34.40 12.69 53.82
C ARG A 8 -33.05 12.45 54.49
N LEU A 9 -33.08 12.00 55.74
CA LEU A 9 -31.93 11.31 56.31
C LEU A 9 -31.69 10.06 55.44
N PRO A 10 -30.44 9.79 55.03
CA PRO A 10 -30.15 8.57 54.30
C PRO A 10 -30.56 7.37 55.16
N THR A 11 -31.09 6.33 54.53
CA THR A 11 -31.39 5.07 55.25
C THR A 11 -30.08 4.42 55.72
N ASP A 12 -30.15 3.53 56.70
CA ASP A 12 -28.96 2.79 57.18
C ASP A 12 -28.26 2.05 56.01
N ASP A 13 -29.03 1.57 55.02
CA ASP A 13 -28.51 0.96 53.79
C ASP A 13 -27.77 1.97 52.89
N GLU A 14 -28.29 3.19 52.72
CA GLU A 14 -27.61 4.26 51.94
C GLU A 14 -26.30 4.71 52.62
N LEU A 15 -26.29 4.80 53.95
CA LEU A 15 -25.09 5.05 54.76
C LEU A 15 -24.07 3.92 54.63
N LEU A 16 -24.52 2.66 54.72
CA LEU A 16 -23.69 1.47 54.56
C LEU A 16 -23.06 1.40 53.17
N ILE A 17 -23.84 1.68 52.11
CA ILE A 17 -23.37 1.73 50.72
C ILE A 17 -22.33 2.85 50.55
N ALA A 18 -22.58 4.05 51.09
CA ALA A 18 -21.64 5.17 50.99
C ALA A 18 -20.31 4.88 51.71
N GLU A 19 -20.36 4.30 52.92
CA GLU A 19 -19.15 3.99 53.68
C GLU A 19 -18.35 2.83 53.08
N THR A 20 -19.02 1.76 52.65
CA THR A 20 -18.37 0.61 51.99
C THR A 20 -17.75 1.02 50.65
N THR A 21 -18.44 1.85 49.85
CA THR A 21 -17.88 2.43 48.61
C THR A 21 -16.61 3.26 48.90
N LYS A 22 -16.61 4.06 49.98
CA LYS A 22 -15.43 4.83 50.41
C LYS A 22 -14.26 3.93 50.83
N ARG A 23 -14.52 2.88 51.62
CA ARG A 23 -13.50 1.88 52.02
C ARG A 23 -12.92 1.15 50.80
N TRP A 24 -13.76 0.77 49.86
CA TRP A 24 -13.37 0.06 48.65
C TRP A 24 -12.51 0.91 47.69
N ARG A 25 -12.87 2.18 47.45
CA ARG A 25 -12.03 3.15 46.70
C ARG A 25 -10.61 3.24 47.30
N ASN A 26 -10.50 3.31 48.64
CA ASN A 26 -9.21 3.40 49.34
C ASN A 26 -8.37 2.11 49.20
N ALA A 27 -8.98 0.93 49.33
CA ALA A 27 -8.28 -0.34 49.13
C ALA A 27 -7.74 -0.46 47.69
N ARG A 28 -8.56 -0.11 46.70
CA ARG A 28 -8.22 -0.11 45.27
C ARG A 28 -7.07 0.85 44.94
N THR A 29 -7.03 2.03 45.58
CA THR A 29 -5.94 3.00 45.47
C THR A 29 -4.59 2.37 45.86
N ALA A 30 -4.56 1.70 47.01
CA ALA A 30 -3.34 1.06 47.53
C ALA A 30 -2.87 -0.10 46.63
N VAL A 31 -3.78 -0.87 46.04
CA VAL A 31 -3.46 -1.93 45.08
C VAL A 31 -2.93 -1.34 43.77
N LEU A 32 -3.61 -0.36 43.18
CA LEU A 32 -3.21 0.31 41.93
C LEU A 32 -1.81 0.91 42.00
N ASP A 33 -1.42 1.47 43.15
CA ASP A 33 -0.12 2.13 43.32
C ASP A 33 1.01 1.24 43.84
N ARG A 34 0.70 0.04 44.36
CA ARG A 34 1.70 -0.99 44.72
C ARG A 34 1.92 -2.05 43.64
N ALA A 35 0.85 -2.57 43.02
CA ALA A 35 0.92 -3.75 42.16
C ALA A 35 1.44 -3.46 40.74
N ILE A 36 1.34 -2.21 40.25
CA ILE A 36 1.82 -1.82 38.92
C ILE A 36 2.95 -0.81 39.06
N GLU A 37 4.17 -1.32 38.91
CA GLU A 37 5.39 -0.51 38.88
C GLU A 37 5.35 0.57 37.79
N PHE A 38 5.81 1.75 38.14
CA PHE A 38 5.90 2.89 37.23
C PHE A 38 7.17 2.78 36.38
N SER A 39 7.01 2.70 35.06
CA SER A 39 8.13 2.58 34.12
C SER A 39 8.16 3.78 33.17
N TRP A 40 9.28 4.52 33.18
CA TRP A 40 9.52 5.62 32.24
C TRP A 40 9.47 5.17 30.78
N LEU A 41 9.85 3.92 30.48
CA LEU A 41 9.74 3.36 29.12
C LEU A 41 8.28 3.21 28.68
N ARG A 42 7.38 2.78 29.59
CA ARG A 42 5.93 2.77 29.31
C ARG A 42 5.42 4.18 29.06
N VAL A 43 5.72 5.13 29.95
CA VAL A 43 5.31 6.55 29.81
C VAL A 43 5.73 7.12 28.45
N LEU A 44 7.00 6.96 28.07
CA LEU A 44 7.53 7.43 26.78
C LEU A 44 6.83 6.73 25.59
N GLY A 45 6.58 5.43 25.70
CA GLY A 45 5.84 4.65 24.69
C GLY A 45 4.38 5.09 24.53
N SER A 46 3.65 5.27 25.63
CA SER A 46 2.26 5.73 25.63
C SER A 46 2.14 7.15 25.08
N VAL A 47 3.00 8.08 25.54
CA VAL A 47 3.04 9.47 25.02
C VAL A 47 3.35 9.48 23.53
N SER A 48 4.35 8.71 23.07
CA SER A 48 4.67 8.59 21.64
C SER A 48 3.49 8.03 20.83
N THR A 49 2.77 7.04 21.38
CA THR A 49 1.57 6.46 20.77
C THR A 49 0.44 7.47 20.67
N TYR A 50 0.18 8.28 21.71
CA TYR A 50 -0.84 9.32 21.66
C TYR A 50 -0.46 10.45 20.71
N VAL A 51 0.81 10.85 20.63
CA VAL A 51 1.29 11.84 19.64
C VAL A 51 1.10 11.32 18.21
N LEU A 52 1.43 10.04 17.96
CA LEU A 52 1.19 9.40 16.65
C LEU A 52 -0.30 9.31 16.30
N LEU A 53 -1.16 8.99 17.28
CA LEU A 53 -2.61 8.98 17.12
C LEU A 53 -3.15 10.38 16.81
N CYS A 54 -2.86 11.37 17.66
CA CYS A 54 -3.33 12.75 17.49
C CYS A 54 -2.81 13.43 16.21
N SER A 55 -1.68 12.97 15.67
CA SER A 55 -1.12 13.48 14.41
C SER A 55 -1.51 12.67 13.17
N ASP A 56 -2.27 11.57 13.27
CA ASP A 56 -2.41 10.61 12.15
C ASP A 56 -2.94 11.23 10.85
N VAL A 57 -4.03 12.01 10.93
CA VAL A 57 -4.63 12.69 9.77
C VAL A 57 -3.73 13.81 9.24
N VAL A 58 -3.01 14.52 10.11
CA VAL A 58 -2.10 15.62 9.73
C VAL A 58 -0.86 15.06 9.02
N ARG A 59 -0.34 13.94 9.50
CA ARG A 59 0.91 13.29 9.08
C ARG A 59 0.73 12.41 7.84
N SER A 60 -0.37 11.67 7.75
CA SER A 60 -0.68 10.79 6.61
C SER A 60 -1.57 11.43 5.54
N GLY A 61 -2.21 12.57 5.87
CA GLY A 61 -3.15 13.27 5.00
C GLY A 61 -4.60 12.80 5.17
N ILE A 62 -5.55 13.68 4.84
CA ILE A 62 -7.00 13.40 4.98
C ILE A 62 -7.55 12.51 3.85
N GLY A 63 -6.93 12.52 2.67
CA GLY A 63 -7.32 11.77 1.47
C GLY A 63 -6.67 12.40 0.23
N ILE A 64 -7.11 12.00 -0.96
CA ILE A 64 -6.64 12.55 -2.25
C ILE A 64 -7.71 13.50 -2.83
N PRO A 65 -7.64 14.83 -2.58
CA PRO A 65 -8.67 15.77 -3.03
C PRO A 65 -8.63 16.06 -4.53
N SER A 66 -7.48 15.86 -5.17
CA SER A 66 -7.32 16.09 -6.60
C SER A 66 -6.11 15.35 -7.16
N ILE A 67 -6.27 14.82 -8.37
CA ILE A 67 -5.18 14.25 -9.18
C ILE A 67 -4.57 15.28 -10.16
N ALA A 68 -5.02 16.53 -10.15
CA ALA A 68 -4.57 17.61 -11.06
C ALA A 68 -3.08 18.00 -10.92
N MET A 69 -2.35 17.45 -9.94
CA MET A 69 -0.89 17.55 -9.88
C MET A 69 -0.17 16.75 -10.99
N PHE A 70 -0.90 15.86 -11.66
CA PHE A 70 -0.50 15.10 -12.84
C PHE A 70 -1.17 15.63 -14.11
N PRO A 71 -0.50 15.56 -15.28
CA PRO A 71 -1.13 15.89 -16.55
C PRO A 71 -2.31 14.94 -16.85
N ALA A 72 -3.50 15.51 -17.06
CA ALA A 72 -4.68 14.76 -17.45
C ALA A 72 -4.61 14.36 -18.93
N ILE A 73 -4.91 13.09 -19.20
CA ILE A 73 -5.06 12.53 -20.55
C ILE A 73 -6.54 12.49 -20.92
N THR A 74 -7.37 12.06 -19.97
CA THR A 74 -8.83 12.10 -19.97
C THR A 74 -9.28 12.64 -18.58
N PRO A 75 -10.58 12.87 -18.32
CA PRO A 75 -11.04 13.34 -17.01
C PRO A 75 -10.66 12.43 -15.83
N SER A 76 -10.62 11.11 -16.03
CA SER A 76 -10.30 10.10 -15.00
C SER A 76 -8.94 9.42 -15.18
N THR A 77 -8.24 9.66 -16.29
CA THR A 77 -6.90 9.08 -16.58
C THR A 77 -5.81 10.15 -16.56
N VAL A 78 -4.82 9.98 -15.69
CA VAL A 78 -3.67 10.91 -15.54
C VAL A 78 -2.33 10.22 -15.80
N GLN A 79 -1.38 10.96 -16.39
CA GLN A 79 0.00 10.50 -16.57
C GLN A 79 0.72 10.52 -15.22
N ILE A 80 0.95 9.35 -14.63
CA ILE A 80 1.48 9.22 -13.26
C ILE A 80 3.02 9.18 -13.24
N ASN A 81 3.65 8.59 -14.26
CA ASN A 81 5.09 8.52 -14.41
C ASN A 81 5.52 8.83 -15.85
N GLY A 82 6.70 9.44 -16.02
CA GLY A 82 7.10 10.04 -17.30
C GLY A 82 6.19 11.21 -17.74
N PRO A 83 5.98 11.43 -19.05
CA PRO A 83 6.52 10.62 -20.14
C PRO A 83 7.99 11.02 -20.39
N TRP A 84 8.87 10.03 -20.54
CA TRP A 84 10.30 10.23 -20.74
C TRP A 84 10.69 9.97 -22.19
N ALA A 85 11.62 10.77 -22.73
CA ALA A 85 12.17 10.61 -24.07
C ALA A 85 13.70 10.72 -24.00
N TYR A 86 14.43 9.68 -24.42
CA TYR A 86 15.88 9.60 -24.22
C TYR A 86 16.59 8.69 -25.22
N SER A 87 17.83 9.06 -25.60
CA SER A 87 18.73 8.16 -26.32
C SER A 87 19.36 7.17 -25.36
N VAL A 88 19.42 5.90 -25.74
CA VAL A 88 20.15 4.87 -25.00
C VAL A 88 21.55 4.69 -25.58
N SER A 89 21.67 4.58 -26.89
CA SER A 89 22.97 4.45 -27.56
C SER A 89 22.90 4.89 -29.01
N GLN A 90 23.96 5.52 -29.51
CA GLN A 90 24.22 5.70 -30.94
C GLN A 90 25.59 5.08 -31.23
N ILE A 91 25.63 4.04 -32.06
CA ILE A 91 26.81 3.20 -32.27
C ILE A 91 27.14 3.19 -33.76
N THR A 92 28.38 3.57 -34.12
CA THR A 92 28.91 3.32 -35.47
C THR A 92 29.69 2.02 -35.51
N ARG A 93 29.69 1.35 -36.66
CA ARG A 93 30.47 0.12 -36.89
C ARG A 93 31.97 0.31 -36.60
N SER A 94 32.50 1.50 -36.89
CA SER A 94 33.90 1.89 -36.66
C SER A 94 34.28 2.12 -35.19
N GLN A 95 33.33 2.24 -34.26
CA GLN A 95 33.63 2.55 -32.86
C GLN A 95 34.09 1.36 -32.02
N GLY A 96 34.15 0.17 -32.62
CA GLY A 96 34.94 -0.96 -32.10
C GLY A 96 34.47 -1.52 -30.76
N ASP A 97 35.36 -2.32 -30.17
CA ASP A 97 35.03 -3.27 -29.11
C ASP A 97 35.02 -2.64 -27.69
N VAL A 98 34.38 -1.46 -27.55
CA VAL A 98 34.26 -0.73 -26.27
C VAL A 98 33.06 -1.23 -25.45
N ALA A 99 33.31 -1.58 -24.19
CA ALA A 99 32.28 -2.09 -23.27
C ALA A 99 31.69 -0.98 -22.36
N ASP A 100 30.90 -0.08 -22.93
CA ASP A 100 30.28 1.06 -22.23
C ASP A 100 28.73 1.07 -22.26
N VAL A 101 28.09 0.16 -22.98
CA VAL A 101 26.63 0.14 -23.09
C VAL A 101 26.01 -0.60 -21.91
N ALA A 102 25.22 0.08 -21.08
CA ALA A 102 24.65 -0.51 -19.86
C ALA A 102 23.74 -1.73 -20.14
N VAL A 103 24.03 -2.85 -19.49
CA VAL A 103 23.21 -4.09 -19.54
C VAL A 103 21.78 -3.83 -19.07
N TRP A 104 21.61 -2.89 -18.13
CA TRP A 104 20.31 -2.46 -17.61
C TRP A 104 19.30 -2.15 -18.70
N SER A 105 19.69 -1.33 -19.68
CA SER A 105 18.85 -0.87 -20.77
C SER A 105 18.34 -2.00 -21.67
N TYR A 106 19.02 -3.16 -21.72
CA TYR A 106 18.62 -4.28 -22.58
C TYR A 106 18.10 -5.51 -21.83
N LYS A 107 18.26 -5.57 -20.50
CA LYS A 107 17.84 -6.71 -19.65
C LYS A 107 16.78 -6.36 -18.60
N PHE A 108 16.96 -5.26 -17.88
CA PHE A 108 16.21 -4.93 -16.67
C PHE A 108 15.14 -3.84 -16.90
N ASP A 109 15.36 -2.98 -17.88
CA ASP A 109 14.44 -1.94 -18.31
C ASP A 109 13.11 -2.49 -18.85
N SER A 110 11.99 -1.80 -18.59
CA SER A 110 10.66 -2.13 -19.13
C SER A 110 10.65 -2.11 -20.66
N THR A 111 11.28 -1.09 -21.25
CA THR A 111 11.35 -0.85 -22.71
C THR A 111 12.00 -2.00 -23.47
N SER A 112 12.86 -2.79 -22.81
CA SER A 112 13.56 -3.94 -23.39
C SER A 112 12.74 -5.23 -23.48
N ILE A 113 11.52 -5.25 -22.92
CA ILE A 113 10.62 -6.42 -22.98
C ILE A 113 10.18 -6.70 -24.43
N SER A 114 9.84 -5.66 -25.19
CA SER A 114 9.41 -5.78 -26.59
C SER A 114 10.51 -6.39 -27.46
N TRP A 115 11.74 -5.87 -27.35
CA TRP A 115 12.94 -6.39 -28.01
C TRP A 115 13.13 -7.89 -27.77
N ARG A 116 13.14 -8.31 -26.49
CA ARG A 116 13.29 -9.73 -26.12
C ARG A 116 12.12 -10.59 -26.60
N ALA A 117 10.90 -10.06 -26.67
CA ALA A 117 9.75 -10.81 -27.17
C ALA A 117 9.88 -11.13 -28.67
N PHE A 118 10.35 -10.17 -29.49
CA PHE A 118 10.64 -10.42 -30.91
C PHE A 118 11.86 -11.33 -31.10
N ALA A 119 12.93 -11.13 -30.34
CA ALA A 119 14.11 -11.99 -30.38
C ALA A 119 13.79 -13.45 -29.97
N LEU A 120 12.91 -13.65 -28.99
CA LEU A 120 12.41 -14.98 -28.61
C LEU A 120 11.56 -15.61 -29.71
N HIS A 121 10.65 -14.84 -30.33
CA HIS A 121 9.77 -15.31 -31.39
C HIS A 121 10.52 -15.76 -32.65
N TRP A 122 11.56 -15.02 -33.04
CA TRP A 122 12.41 -15.34 -34.20
C TRP A 122 13.66 -16.18 -33.83
N ASN A 123 13.84 -16.53 -32.56
CA ASN A 123 15.00 -17.24 -32.03
C ASN A 123 16.36 -16.65 -32.48
N LEU A 124 16.50 -15.32 -32.34
CA LEU A 124 17.68 -14.59 -32.81
C LEU A 124 18.93 -14.91 -31.96
N SER A 125 19.94 -15.53 -32.57
CA SER A 125 21.23 -15.86 -31.94
C SER A 125 22.09 -14.63 -31.61
N SER A 126 21.79 -13.48 -32.21
CA SER A 126 22.42 -12.19 -31.94
C SER A 126 22.13 -11.67 -30.53
N PHE A 127 21.07 -12.15 -29.86
CA PHE A 127 20.72 -11.78 -28.50
C PHE A 127 21.42 -12.70 -27.48
N PRO A 128 22.35 -12.20 -26.64
CA PRO A 128 23.02 -13.02 -25.65
C PRO A 128 22.06 -13.69 -24.67
N ASP A 129 22.30 -14.97 -24.36
CA ASP A 129 21.53 -15.77 -23.40
C ASP A 129 21.34 -15.08 -22.05
N CYS A 130 22.31 -14.27 -21.64
CA CYS A 130 22.25 -13.54 -20.39
C CYS A 130 21.20 -12.41 -20.39
N ILE A 131 20.92 -11.80 -21.55
CA ILE A 131 19.81 -10.85 -21.73
C ILE A 131 18.47 -11.59 -21.70
N MET A 132 18.44 -12.80 -22.28
CA MET A 132 17.26 -13.67 -22.33
C MET A 132 16.95 -14.37 -21.00
N TYR A 133 17.67 -14.04 -19.91
CA TYR A 133 17.56 -14.65 -18.58
C TYR A 133 17.82 -16.18 -18.57
N ARG A 134 18.56 -16.69 -19.55
CA ARG A 134 19.02 -18.10 -19.59
C ARG A 134 20.32 -18.28 -18.78
N THR A 135 21.15 -17.24 -18.71
CA THR A 135 22.43 -17.22 -17.96
C THR A 135 22.64 -15.89 -17.20
N ALA A 136 23.66 -15.85 -16.32
CA ALA A 136 24.10 -14.62 -15.68
C ALA A 136 24.85 -13.72 -16.68
N CYS A 137 24.82 -12.39 -16.48
CA CYS A 137 25.61 -11.47 -17.29
C CYS A 137 27.06 -11.43 -16.76
N PRO A 138 28.09 -11.38 -17.63
CA PRO A 138 29.49 -11.37 -17.21
C PRO A 138 29.92 -10.03 -16.55
N GLY A 139 29.14 -8.96 -16.74
CA GLY A 139 29.39 -7.64 -16.17
C GLY A 139 28.15 -6.73 -16.27
N MET A 140 28.33 -5.46 -15.91
CA MET A 140 27.26 -4.43 -15.96
C MET A 140 27.16 -3.69 -17.31
N PHE A 141 28.15 -3.87 -18.18
CA PHE A 141 28.22 -3.24 -19.49
C PHE A 141 28.42 -4.29 -20.59
N PHE A 142 27.82 -4.05 -21.75
CA PHE A 142 28.02 -4.82 -22.98
C PHE A 142 28.97 -4.10 -23.91
N ASN A 143 29.62 -4.90 -24.75
CA ASN A 143 30.35 -4.38 -25.89
C ASN A 143 29.40 -3.75 -26.92
N ARG A 144 29.78 -2.60 -27.46
CA ARG A 144 29.10 -1.93 -28.58
C ARG A 144 28.88 -2.86 -29.76
N THR A 145 29.84 -3.74 -30.06
CA THR A 145 29.77 -4.75 -31.14
C THR A 145 28.57 -5.70 -30.97
N HIS A 146 28.35 -6.24 -29.77
CA HIS A 146 27.20 -7.09 -29.48
C HIS A 146 25.88 -6.34 -29.59
N VAL A 147 25.79 -5.13 -29.05
CA VAL A 147 24.56 -4.32 -29.08
C VAL A 147 24.22 -3.90 -30.51
N PHE A 148 25.22 -3.53 -31.30
CA PHE A 148 25.07 -3.25 -32.73
C PHE A 148 24.51 -4.46 -33.49
N ALA A 149 25.09 -5.65 -33.28
CA ALA A 149 24.63 -6.89 -33.91
C ALA A 149 23.19 -7.26 -33.51
N MET A 150 22.78 -7.04 -32.25
CA MET A 150 21.39 -7.23 -31.81
C MET A 150 20.41 -6.31 -32.57
N MET A 151 20.75 -5.02 -32.69
CA MET A 151 19.92 -4.03 -33.38
C MET A 151 19.79 -4.33 -34.88
N ASP A 152 20.93 -4.58 -35.53
CA ASP A 152 20.99 -4.83 -36.96
C ASP A 152 20.31 -6.15 -37.34
N SER A 153 20.47 -7.20 -36.52
CA SER A 153 19.77 -8.46 -36.68
C SER A 153 18.26 -8.29 -36.57
N LEU A 154 17.78 -7.59 -35.54
CA LEU A 154 16.33 -7.37 -35.32
C LEU A 154 15.69 -6.58 -36.47
N ALA A 155 16.34 -5.51 -36.94
CA ALA A 155 15.90 -4.71 -38.07
C ALA A 155 15.94 -5.51 -39.39
N SER A 156 16.99 -6.31 -39.62
CA SER A 156 17.12 -7.15 -40.81
C SER A 156 16.07 -8.26 -40.88
N THR A 157 15.71 -8.87 -39.76
CA THR A 157 14.68 -9.93 -39.73
C THR A 157 13.29 -9.41 -40.10
N ILE A 158 12.87 -8.23 -39.63
CA ILE A 158 11.59 -7.64 -40.05
C ILE A 158 11.66 -7.10 -41.49
N ALA A 159 12.80 -6.56 -41.91
CA ALA A 159 13.00 -6.13 -43.30
C ALA A 159 12.84 -7.30 -44.29
N SER A 160 13.38 -8.49 -44.00
CA SER A 160 13.27 -9.66 -44.89
C SER A 160 11.84 -10.18 -45.06
N GLN A 161 10.94 -9.96 -44.08
CA GLN A 161 9.51 -10.26 -44.22
C GLN A 161 8.83 -9.36 -45.26
N THR A 162 9.31 -8.12 -45.44
CA THR A 162 8.80 -7.18 -46.46
C THR A 162 8.99 -7.74 -47.86
N SER A 163 10.18 -8.27 -48.16
CA SER A 163 10.48 -8.90 -49.45
C SER A 163 9.72 -10.20 -49.73
N GLN A 164 9.02 -10.77 -48.74
CA GLN A 164 8.10 -11.91 -48.93
C GLN A 164 6.66 -11.45 -49.11
N ASP A 165 6.16 -10.55 -48.26
CA ASP A 165 4.76 -10.09 -48.31
C ASP A 165 4.45 -9.28 -49.59
N ASP A 166 5.37 -8.42 -50.03
CA ASP A 166 5.21 -7.67 -51.29
C ASP A 166 5.17 -8.62 -52.52
N LYS A 167 5.94 -9.73 -52.49
CA LYS A 167 5.92 -10.78 -53.54
C LYS A 167 4.60 -11.55 -53.55
N VAL A 168 4.02 -11.82 -52.37
CA VAL A 168 2.74 -12.53 -52.24
C VAL A 168 1.56 -11.65 -52.66
N ARG A 169 1.62 -10.33 -52.39
CA ARG A 169 0.55 -9.38 -52.71
C ARG A 169 0.63 -8.78 -54.11
N GLY A 170 1.71 -9.00 -54.84
CA GLY A 170 1.94 -8.39 -56.16
C GLY A 170 2.06 -6.85 -56.11
N LEU A 171 2.41 -6.29 -54.94
CA LEU A 171 2.52 -4.85 -54.76
C LEU A 171 3.84 -4.34 -55.34
N HIS A 172 3.76 -3.47 -56.35
CA HIS A 172 4.93 -2.81 -56.95
C HIS A 172 5.40 -1.54 -56.19
N GLN A 173 4.79 -1.22 -55.04
CA GLN A 173 5.16 -0.05 -54.23
C GLN A 173 5.68 -0.50 -52.86
N PRO A 174 6.82 0.02 -52.38
CA PRO A 174 7.39 -0.35 -51.09
C PRO A 174 6.41 0.01 -49.97
N SER A 175 5.98 -1.00 -49.22
CA SER A 175 4.96 -0.86 -48.18
C SER A 175 5.56 -1.07 -46.78
N PRO A 176 5.09 -0.36 -45.75
CA PRO A 176 5.56 -0.61 -44.39
C PRO A 176 4.94 -1.90 -43.86
N VAL A 177 5.75 -2.72 -43.19
CA VAL A 177 5.35 -4.03 -42.67
C VAL A 177 5.25 -3.99 -41.15
N SER A 178 4.29 -4.72 -40.59
CA SER A 178 4.15 -4.85 -39.14
C SER A 178 3.80 -6.26 -38.69
N LEU A 179 4.39 -6.65 -37.56
CA LEU A 179 4.05 -7.88 -36.84
C LEU A 179 3.62 -7.52 -35.42
N THR A 180 2.51 -8.08 -34.96
CA THR A 180 2.02 -7.90 -33.60
C THR A 180 2.21 -9.19 -32.81
N LEU A 181 2.90 -9.12 -31.68
CA LEU A 181 3.10 -10.22 -30.74
C LEU A 181 2.37 -9.96 -29.42
N ARG A 182 1.90 -11.03 -28.82
CA ARG A 182 1.45 -11.06 -27.43
C ARG A 182 2.51 -11.75 -26.58
N SER A 183 3.01 -11.07 -25.55
CA SER A 183 4.04 -11.63 -24.66
C SER A 183 3.58 -11.74 -23.21
N ALA A 184 3.89 -12.85 -22.56
CA ALA A 184 3.85 -12.98 -21.11
C ALA A 184 5.24 -12.69 -20.52
N HIS A 185 5.31 -11.97 -19.41
CA HIS A 185 6.57 -11.61 -18.74
C HIS A 185 6.40 -11.61 -17.22
N ARG A 186 7.48 -11.91 -16.49
CA ARG A 186 7.57 -11.73 -15.03
C ARG A 186 8.24 -10.41 -14.73
N TYR A 187 7.63 -9.62 -13.84
CA TYR A 187 8.12 -8.32 -13.40
C TYR A 187 8.33 -8.30 -11.89
N THR A 188 9.58 -8.22 -11.43
CA THR A 188 9.92 -8.02 -10.02
C THR A 188 10.70 -6.71 -9.85
N ASN A 189 10.52 -6.03 -8.71
CA ASN A 189 11.04 -4.66 -8.52
C ASN A 189 11.01 -4.18 -7.04
N VAL A 190 10.39 -4.94 -6.13
CA VAL A 190 10.05 -4.51 -4.76
C VAL A 190 10.26 -5.68 -3.83
N PHE A 191 10.69 -5.45 -2.58
CA PHE A 191 11.05 -6.50 -1.63
C PHE A 191 9.94 -7.54 -1.43
N HIS A 192 8.68 -7.15 -1.32
CA HIS A 192 7.60 -8.13 -1.14
C HIS A 192 7.46 -9.10 -2.32
N HIS A 193 7.83 -8.71 -3.55
CA HIS A 193 7.84 -9.63 -4.70
C HIS A 193 8.81 -10.81 -4.50
N LEU A 194 9.81 -10.68 -3.61
CA LEU A 194 10.80 -11.70 -3.30
C LEU A 194 10.36 -12.67 -2.18
N LEU A 195 9.40 -12.28 -1.35
CA LEU A 195 8.97 -13.08 -0.19
C LEU A 195 8.26 -14.38 -0.61
N LEU A 196 7.33 -14.30 -1.55
CA LEU A 196 6.62 -15.45 -2.13
C LEU A 196 6.42 -15.22 -3.64
N PRO A 197 7.47 -15.31 -4.48
CA PRO A 197 7.42 -14.88 -5.87
C PRO A 197 6.36 -15.61 -6.71
N GLN A 198 6.09 -16.89 -6.45
CA GLN A 198 5.05 -17.65 -7.16
C GLN A 198 3.62 -17.17 -6.84
N VAL A 199 3.40 -16.57 -5.66
CA VAL A 199 2.10 -16.07 -5.22
C VAL A 199 1.94 -14.57 -5.53
N PHE A 200 3.03 -13.82 -5.46
CA PHE A 200 3.00 -12.35 -5.53
C PHE A 200 3.43 -11.78 -6.87
N THR A 201 4.04 -12.57 -7.77
CA THR A 201 4.48 -12.12 -9.10
C THR A 201 3.85 -12.96 -10.22
N PRO A 202 2.51 -12.92 -10.39
CA PRO A 202 1.85 -13.57 -11.51
C PRO A 202 2.38 -13.01 -12.86
N PRO A 203 2.39 -13.82 -13.93
CA PRO A 203 2.76 -13.35 -15.26
C PRO A 203 1.89 -12.16 -15.69
N ARG A 204 2.55 -11.09 -16.12
CA ARG A 204 1.94 -9.91 -16.74
C ARG A 204 1.92 -10.06 -18.25
N HIS A 205 0.95 -9.46 -18.91
CA HIS A 205 0.84 -9.51 -20.37
C HIS A 205 1.08 -8.14 -21.01
N ARG A 206 1.70 -8.17 -22.19
CA ARG A 206 2.00 -7.02 -23.04
C ARG A 206 1.65 -7.35 -24.49
N THR A 207 1.09 -6.37 -25.18
CA THR A 207 0.94 -6.38 -26.63
C THR A 207 2.10 -5.58 -27.20
N ASN A 208 2.93 -6.24 -28.02
CA ASN A 208 4.04 -5.61 -28.72
C ASN A 208 3.74 -5.56 -30.21
N GLN A 209 4.11 -4.47 -30.87
CA GLN A 209 4.05 -4.34 -32.32
C GLN A 209 5.43 -3.87 -32.80
N ILE A 210 5.96 -4.51 -33.83
CA ILE A 210 7.10 -4.00 -34.58
C ILE A 210 6.58 -3.49 -35.92
N VAL A 211 7.07 -2.33 -36.35
CA VAL A 211 6.76 -1.72 -37.65
C VAL A 211 8.08 -1.35 -38.31
N TYR A 212 8.29 -1.83 -39.53
CA TYR A 212 9.45 -1.51 -40.37
C TYR A 212 9.04 -0.59 -41.51
N PHE A 213 9.78 0.52 -41.67
CA PHE A 213 9.63 1.44 -42.78
C PHE A 213 10.85 1.31 -43.71
N PRO A 214 10.67 0.76 -44.92
CA PRO A 214 11.77 0.58 -45.87
C PRO A 214 12.34 1.93 -46.35
N PRO A 215 13.66 2.03 -46.61
CA PRO A 215 14.31 3.30 -46.94
C PRO A 215 13.74 3.94 -48.21
N GLU A 216 13.35 3.14 -49.21
CA GLU A 216 12.74 3.59 -50.46
C GLU A 216 11.46 4.41 -50.22
N LEU A 217 10.64 3.97 -49.26
CA LEU A 217 9.42 4.66 -48.86
C LEU A 217 9.70 5.98 -48.13
N LEU A 218 10.74 6.01 -47.30
CA LEU A 218 11.12 7.18 -46.51
C LEU A 218 11.77 8.27 -47.38
N MET A 219 12.62 7.90 -48.34
CA MET A 219 13.20 8.84 -49.31
C MET A 219 12.14 9.39 -50.28
N ALA A 220 11.21 8.55 -50.75
CA ALA A 220 10.11 8.99 -51.60
C ALA A 220 9.14 9.97 -50.90
N ARG A 221 9.18 10.04 -49.56
CA ARG A 221 8.33 10.91 -48.74
C ARG A 221 9.15 11.58 -47.63
N PRO A 222 9.98 12.60 -47.92
CA PRO A 222 10.85 13.25 -46.92
C PRO A 222 10.09 13.93 -45.76
N ASN A 223 8.78 14.17 -45.95
CA ASN A 223 7.85 14.68 -44.94
C ASN A 223 6.86 13.61 -44.43
N PHE A 224 7.21 12.32 -44.48
CA PHE A 224 6.34 11.22 -44.02
C PHE A 224 5.81 11.46 -42.60
N ASP A 225 4.55 11.11 -42.36
CA ASP A 225 4.02 10.90 -41.03
C ASP A 225 3.95 9.40 -40.76
N VAL A 226 4.67 8.95 -39.73
CA VAL A 226 4.62 7.58 -39.20
C VAL A 226 3.18 7.13 -38.95
N CYS A 227 2.31 8.04 -38.50
CA CYS A 227 0.92 7.76 -38.19
C CYS A 227 -0.01 7.81 -39.43
N GLY A 228 0.46 8.30 -40.56
CA GLY A 228 -0.31 8.41 -41.81
C GLY A 228 -0.56 7.05 -42.50
N PHE A 229 0.32 6.07 -42.31
CA PHE A 229 0.26 4.77 -42.97
C PHE A 229 -0.84 3.88 -42.37
N ARG A 230 -1.90 3.56 -43.13
CA ARG A 230 -3.03 2.75 -42.64
C ARG A 230 -2.73 1.26 -42.51
N SER A 231 -1.86 0.70 -43.37
CA SER A 231 -1.57 -0.75 -43.42
C SER A 231 -0.70 -1.25 -42.26
N ALA A 232 0.19 -0.39 -41.76
CA ALA A 232 1.13 -0.71 -40.68
C ALA A 232 1.33 0.51 -39.77
N ARG A 233 0.23 1.01 -39.18
CA ARG A 233 0.26 2.10 -38.21
C ARG A 233 0.81 1.61 -36.87
N PRO A 234 1.81 2.27 -36.25
CA PRO A 234 2.20 1.98 -34.87
C PRO A 234 1.07 2.27 -33.88
N SER A 235 0.89 1.39 -32.89
CA SER A 235 -0.23 1.43 -31.94
C SER A 235 -0.40 2.79 -31.22
N TYR A 236 0.71 3.43 -30.81
CA TYR A 236 0.70 4.72 -30.11
C TYR A 236 0.07 5.87 -30.91
N CYS A 237 -0.05 5.75 -32.24
CA CYS A 237 -0.61 6.80 -33.09
C CYS A 237 -2.11 7.08 -32.84
N LEU A 238 -2.80 6.19 -32.12
CA LEU A 238 -4.17 6.40 -31.66
C LEU A 238 -4.26 6.84 -30.19
N ASP A 239 -3.14 6.83 -29.47
CA ASP A 239 -3.10 7.12 -28.05
C ASP A 239 -2.89 8.61 -27.77
N LEU A 240 -3.72 9.16 -26.88
CA LEU A 240 -3.67 10.57 -26.47
C LEU A 240 -2.34 10.96 -25.78
N TRP A 241 -1.60 9.99 -25.22
CA TRP A 241 -0.32 10.26 -24.52
C TRP A 241 0.83 10.64 -25.46
N ALA A 242 0.73 10.30 -26.76
CA ALA A 242 1.79 10.58 -27.75
C ALA A 242 2.07 12.08 -27.96
N ASN A 243 1.17 12.96 -27.47
CA ASN A 243 1.36 14.41 -27.45
C ASN A 243 1.90 14.89 -26.09
N TYR A 244 3.22 14.91 -25.95
CA TYR A 244 3.91 15.32 -24.73
C TYR A 244 3.59 16.77 -24.33
N ARG A 245 3.14 17.65 -25.25
CA ARG A 245 2.68 19.00 -24.88
C ARG A 245 1.47 18.99 -23.94
N ARG A 246 0.67 17.91 -23.96
CA ARG A 246 -0.49 17.71 -23.08
C ARG A 246 -0.16 16.78 -21.91
N SER A 247 0.58 15.70 -22.17
CA SER A 247 0.81 14.63 -21.19
C SER A 247 2.04 14.83 -20.29
N CYS A 248 2.85 15.86 -20.50
CA CYS A 248 4.09 16.08 -19.75
C CYS A 248 3.97 17.23 -18.73
N LYS A 249 4.56 17.05 -17.54
CA LYS A 249 4.56 18.06 -16.48
C LYS A 249 5.46 19.25 -16.87
N ARG A 250 4.89 20.46 -16.83
CA ARG A 250 5.30 21.72 -17.51
C ARG A 250 6.73 22.28 -17.30
N LYS A 251 7.70 21.49 -16.79
CA LYS A 251 9.12 21.84 -16.58
C LYS A 251 10.12 20.71 -16.91
N SER A 252 9.70 19.54 -17.39
CA SER A 252 10.63 18.46 -17.77
C SER A 252 11.24 18.69 -19.15
N SER A 253 12.53 18.34 -19.33
CA SER A 253 13.22 18.38 -20.62
C SER A 253 12.54 17.50 -21.67
N SER A 254 12.00 16.34 -21.29
CA SER A 254 11.23 15.45 -22.18
C SER A 254 10.04 16.16 -22.82
N CYS A 255 9.45 17.19 -22.20
CA CYS A 255 8.29 17.87 -22.75
C CYS A 255 8.58 18.65 -24.05
N THR A 256 9.85 18.92 -24.38
CA THR A 256 10.22 19.76 -25.55
C THR A 256 10.07 19.05 -26.89
N ILE A 257 9.98 17.72 -26.92
CA ILE A 257 9.87 16.93 -28.17
C ILE A 257 8.56 17.22 -28.93
N GLY A 258 7.51 17.61 -28.21
CA GLY A 258 6.19 17.89 -28.79
C GLY A 258 5.33 16.64 -28.99
N HIS A 259 5.43 16.01 -30.16
CA HIS A 259 4.67 14.79 -30.52
C HIS A 259 5.66 13.69 -30.91
N VAL A 260 5.44 12.46 -30.45
CA VAL A 260 6.37 11.33 -30.67
C VAL A 260 6.70 11.14 -32.15
N SER A 261 5.69 11.11 -33.05
CA SER A 261 5.95 10.95 -34.50
C SER A 261 6.74 12.12 -35.12
N HIS A 262 6.60 13.34 -34.59
CA HIS A 262 7.35 14.50 -35.06
C HIS A 262 8.81 14.45 -34.65
N ASP A 263 9.10 13.94 -33.45
CA ASP A 263 10.47 13.81 -32.96
C ASP A 263 11.20 12.67 -33.68
N ILE A 264 10.55 11.51 -33.88
CA ILE A 264 11.07 10.41 -34.71
C ILE A 264 11.42 10.91 -36.12
N ARG A 265 10.52 11.66 -36.77
CA ARG A 265 10.79 12.29 -38.07
C ARG A 265 11.97 13.26 -38.02
N ARG A 266 12.08 14.09 -36.98
CA ARG A 266 13.19 15.04 -36.81
C ARG A 266 14.53 14.30 -36.68
N ARG A 267 14.58 13.20 -35.89
CA ARG A 267 15.77 12.35 -35.74
C ARG A 267 16.16 11.69 -37.06
N PHE A 268 15.20 11.14 -37.80
CA PHE A 268 15.40 10.61 -39.16
C PHE A 268 16.01 11.67 -40.08
N GLN A 269 15.40 12.87 -40.16
CA GLN A 269 15.87 13.95 -41.02
C GLN A 269 17.28 14.44 -40.62
N ALA A 270 17.60 14.44 -39.33
CA ALA A 270 18.95 14.76 -38.85
C ALA A 270 20.00 13.71 -39.27
N LEU A 271 19.67 12.41 -39.22
CA LEU A 271 20.55 11.35 -39.71
C LEU A 271 20.70 11.36 -41.23
N GLN A 272 19.61 11.50 -41.98
CA GLN A 272 19.66 11.58 -43.45
C GLN A 272 20.47 12.80 -43.93
N LYS A 273 20.39 13.94 -43.23
CA LYS A 273 21.23 15.11 -43.51
C LYS A 273 22.72 14.88 -43.19
N ARG A 274 23.03 14.02 -42.21
CA ARG A 274 24.40 13.65 -41.83
C ARG A 274 25.02 12.63 -42.79
N PHE A 275 24.21 11.77 -43.39
CA PHE A 275 24.61 10.71 -44.32
C PHE A 275 23.78 10.79 -45.62
N PRO A 276 24.01 11.80 -46.47
CA PRO A 276 23.15 12.08 -47.63
C PRO A 276 23.20 10.99 -48.72
N ASN A 277 24.32 10.27 -48.83
CA ASN A 277 24.53 9.22 -49.85
C ASN A 277 24.13 7.82 -49.35
N ASN A 278 23.61 7.71 -48.13
CA ASN A 278 23.31 6.45 -47.46
C ASN A 278 21.81 6.29 -47.25
N PHE A 279 21.36 5.05 -47.24
CA PHE A 279 19.97 4.70 -47.01
C PHE A 279 19.69 4.66 -45.51
N VAL A 280 18.67 5.40 -45.07
CA VAL A 280 18.21 5.36 -43.67
C VAL A 280 16.90 4.59 -43.59
N ASP A 281 16.88 3.52 -42.81
CA ASP A 281 15.65 2.80 -42.46
C ASP A 281 15.22 3.05 -41.00
N LEU A 282 13.94 2.79 -40.72
CA LEU A 282 13.32 3.04 -39.43
C LEU A 282 12.52 1.82 -38.98
N THR A 283 12.91 1.25 -37.84
CA THR A 283 12.14 0.24 -37.13
C THR A 283 11.56 0.84 -35.86
N ILE A 284 10.27 0.65 -35.64
CA ILE A 284 9.55 1.11 -34.45
C ILE A 284 9.02 -0.12 -33.71
N LEU A 285 9.43 -0.29 -32.46
CA LEU A 285 8.82 -1.22 -31.51
C LEU A 285 7.90 -0.44 -30.58
N THR A 286 6.65 -0.86 -30.46
CA THR A 286 5.71 -0.35 -29.45
C THR A 286 5.37 -1.49 -28.49
N SER A 287 5.32 -1.23 -27.19
CA SER A 287 4.73 -2.12 -26.18
C SER A 287 3.62 -1.37 -25.45
N THR A 288 2.49 -2.04 -25.25
CA THR A 288 1.45 -1.60 -24.34
C THR A 288 1.18 -2.72 -23.35
N GLU A 289 1.33 -2.42 -22.06
CA GLU A 289 0.97 -3.32 -20.98
C GLU A 289 -0.55 -3.48 -20.91
N ASP A 290 -1.02 -4.61 -20.41
CA ASP A 290 -2.43 -4.74 -20.05
C ASP A 290 -2.80 -3.76 -18.94
N GLU A 291 -4.08 -3.42 -18.89
CA GLU A 291 -4.59 -2.57 -17.82
C GLU A 291 -4.69 -3.38 -16.53
N HIS A 292 -3.80 -3.07 -15.58
CA HIS A 292 -3.75 -3.72 -14.27
C HIS A 292 -4.84 -3.08 -13.40
N VAL A 293 -6.02 -3.68 -13.39
CA VAL A 293 -7.14 -3.28 -12.53
C VAL A 293 -6.88 -3.79 -11.11
N ASN A 294 -6.89 -2.90 -10.14
CA ASN A 294 -6.64 -3.23 -8.74
C ASN A 294 -7.96 -3.28 -7.96
N LEU A 295 -8.41 -4.47 -7.58
CA LEU A 295 -9.58 -4.66 -6.71
C LEU A 295 -9.22 -4.74 -5.21
N GLY A 296 -8.01 -4.31 -4.84
CA GLY A 296 -7.53 -4.27 -3.46
C GLY A 296 -8.09 -3.10 -2.62
N GLY A 297 -9.26 -2.58 -2.98
CA GLY A 297 -9.92 -1.43 -2.33
C GLY A 297 -11.27 -1.11 -2.97
N VAL A 298 -11.92 -0.05 -2.50
CA VAL A 298 -13.24 0.39 -2.96
C VAL A 298 -13.15 1.37 -4.14
N ALA A 299 -12.21 2.32 -4.10
CA ALA A 299 -11.98 3.20 -5.23
C ALA A 299 -11.38 2.40 -6.41
N PHE A 300 -11.96 2.55 -7.59
CA PHE A 300 -11.38 2.01 -8.81
C PHE A 300 -10.01 2.65 -9.05
N GLN A 301 -9.01 1.82 -9.28
CA GLN A 301 -7.71 2.26 -9.76
C GLN A 301 -7.15 1.21 -10.72
N SER A 302 -6.73 1.66 -11.90
CA SER A 302 -6.01 0.84 -12.86
C SER A 302 -4.68 1.48 -13.24
N TYR A 303 -3.68 0.69 -13.63
CA TYR A 303 -2.43 1.19 -14.19
C TYR A 303 -2.15 0.57 -15.56
N ARG A 304 -1.64 1.37 -16.49
CA ARG A 304 -1.17 0.90 -17.79
C ARG A 304 0.15 1.56 -18.16
N GLY A 305 1.20 0.74 -18.29
CA GLY A 305 2.50 1.14 -18.82
C GLY A 305 2.53 1.10 -20.35
N PHE A 306 3.34 1.98 -20.94
CA PHE A 306 3.59 2.02 -22.38
C PHE A 306 5.07 2.31 -22.65
N ASP A 307 5.56 1.79 -23.76
CA ASP A 307 6.86 2.16 -24.30
C ASP A 307 6.89 2.09 -25.82
N VAL A 308 7.72 2.95 -26.41
CA VAL A 308 8.03 2.96 -27.83
C VAL A 308 9.54 3.11 -27.95
N THR A 309 10.18 2.15 -28.61
CA THR A 309 11.59 2.23 -28.98
C THR A 309 11.69 2.39 -30.49
N THR A 310 12.57 3.28 -30.94
CA THR A 310 12.93 3.41 -32.36
C THR A 310 14.38 3.04 -32.59
N ILE A 311 14.59 2.22 -33.61
CA ILE A 311 15.90 1.90 -34.17
C ILE A 311 15.96 2.62 -35.51
N LEU A 312 16.84 3.62 -35.62
CA LEU A 312 17.20 4.23 -36.90
C LEU A 312 18.53 3.64 -37.37
N ARG A 313 18.58 3.19 -38.62
CA ARG A 313 19.73 2.47 -39.17
C ARG A 313 20.21 3.13 -40.45
N VAL A 314 21.51 3.43 -40.51
CA VAL A 314 22.17 3.97 -41.72
C VAL A 314 22.89 2.84 -42.43
N ARG A 315 22.63 2.66 -43.73
CA ARG A 315 23.17 1.58 -44.56
C ARG A 315 23.86 2.11 -45.81
N GLU A 316 24.94 1.45 -46.19
CA GLU A 316 25.69 1.66 -47.43
C GLU A 316 25.46 0.46 -48.34
N CYS A 317 24.93 0.69 -49.54
CA CYS A 317 24.69 -0.35 -50.54
C CYS A 317 25.74 -0.22 -51.64
N ASN A 318 26.37 -1.31 -52.05
CA ASN A 318 27.37 -1.28 -53.13
C ASN A 318 26.76 -1.07 -54.52
N ASP A 319 25.45 -1.33 -54.66
CA ASP A 319 24.64 -1.07 -55.84
C ASP A 319 23.43 -0.20 -55.46
N ASN A 320 22.79 0.43 -56.46
CA ASN A 320 21.50 1.13 -56.31
C ASN A 320 20.32 0.18 -55.95
N THR A 321 20.57 -1.12 -55.77
CA THR A 321 19.61 -2.12 -55.30
C THR A 321 19.84 -2.42 -53.82
N SER A 322 18.78 -2.33 -53.01
CA SER A 322 18.84 -2.45 -51.54
C SER A 322 19.10 -3.87 -51.00
N THR A 323 19.54 -4.79 -51.87
CA THR A 323 19.72 -6.22 -51.59
C THR A 323 21.07 -6.57 -50.97
N ALA A 324 22.11 -5.75 -51.16
CA ALA A 324 23.45 -6.00 -50.63
C ALA A 324 23.99 -4.73 -49.96
N CYS A 325 23.50 -4.44 -48.74
CA CYS A 325 23.88 -3.24 -48.00
C CYS A 325 24.38 -3.53 -46.59
N GLU A 326 25.52 -2.94 -46.27
CA GLU A 326 26.18 -2.97 -44.98
C GLU A 326 25.62 -1.88 -44.05
N THR A 327 25.47 -2.19 -42.76
CA THR A 327 25.05 -1.21 -41.75
C THR A 327 26.25 -0.45 -41.19
N LEU A 328 26.18 0.88 -41.20
CA LEU A 328 27.23 1.79 -40.71
C LEU A 328 26.95 2.34 -39.31
N LEU A 329 25.68 2.66 -39.00
CA LEU A 329 25.25 3.29 -37.75
C LEU A 329 23.89 2.75 -37.32
N VAL A 330 23.72 2.53 -36.01
CA VAL A 330 22.43 2.30 -35.35
C VAL A 330 22.20 3.34 -34.24
N ASP A 331 20.98 3.85 -34.12
CA ASP A 331 20.54 4.81 -33.11
C ASP A 331 19.32 4.26 -32.37
N ASP A 332 19.44 4.06 -31.05
CA ASP A 332 18.39 3.60 -30.13
C ASP A 332 17.87 4.79 -29.32
N HIS A 333 16.60 5.10 -29.54
CA HIS A 333 15.89 6.16 -28.85
C HIS A 333 14.55 5.66 -28.33
N ARG A 334 14.20 6.04 -27.10
CA ARG A 334 13.08 5.47 -26.34
C ARG A 334 12.17 6.52 -25.78
N TYR A 335 10.89 6.20 -25.81
CA TYR A 335 9.79 6.92 -25.21
C TYR A 335 9.11 5.96 -24.24
N GLU A 336 8.96 6.32 -22.97
CA GLU A 336 8.27 5.44 -21.99
C GLU A 336 7.46 6.24 -20.97
N GLY A 337 6.52 5.54 -20.34
CA GLY A 337 5.77 6.07 -19.21
C GLY A 337 4.57 5.19 -18.88
N GLY A 338 3.61 5.79 -18.19
CA GLY A 338 2.42 5.11 -17.75
C GLY A 338 1.42 6.07 -17.16
N PHE A 339 0.16 5.65 -17.25
CA PHE A 339 -0.96 6.40 -16.70
C PHE A 339 -1.80 5.51 -15.81
N THR A 340 -2.52 6.16 -14.91
CA THR A 340 -3.49 5.52 -14.03
C THR A 340 -4.87 6.09 -14.31
N THR A 341 -5.88 5.22 -14.36
CA THR A 341 -7.30 5.63 -14.36
C THR A 341 -7.83 5.41 -12.96
N THR A 342 -8.51 6.41 -12.36
CA THR A 342 -9.07 6.28 -11.01
C THR A 342 -10.26 7.20 -10.75
N ASP A 343 -11.15 6.77 -9.85
CA ASP A 343 -12.30 7.52 -9.32
C ASP A 343 -12.04 8.08 -7.90
N VAL A 344 -10.83 7.94 -7.34
CA VAL A 344 -10.54 8.19 -5.91
C VAL A 344 -10.93 9.61 -5.44
N THR A 345 -10.96 10.58 -6.35
CA THR A 345 -11.39 11.96 -6.07
C THR A 345 -12.89 12.08 -5.80
N GLU A 346 -13.72 11.20 -6.36
CA GLU A 346 -15.17 11.14 -6.09
C GLU A 346 -15.42 10.60 -4.68
N TRP A 347 -14.60 9.63 -4.26
CA TRP A 347 -14.63 9.07 -2.91
C TRP A 347 -14.01 9.96 -1.82
N PHE A 348 -13.34 11.06 -2.20
CA PHE A 348 -12.59 11.91 -1.27
C PHE A 348 -13.42 12.38 -0.08
N ALA A 349 -14.64 12.87 -0.31
CA ALA A 349 -15.50 13.40 0.75
C ALA A 349 -15.86 12.33 1.80
N ILE A 350 -16.07 11.08 1.37
CA ILE A 350 -16.40 9.95 2.24
C ILE A 350 -15.16 9.55 3.06
N ALA A 351 -14.03 9.32 2.41
CA ALA A 351 -12.78 8.94 3.09
C ALA A 351 -12.30 10.02 4.07
N ALA A 352 -12.41 11.30 3.69
CA ALA A 352 -12.08 12.43 4.54
C ALA A 352 -12.99 12.51 5.77
N SER A 353 -14.31 12.38 5.58
CA SER A 353 -15.30 12.41 6.67
C SER A 353 -15.07 11.28 7.67
N LEU A 354 -14.83 10.05 7.19
CA LEU A 354 -14.53 8.90 8.04
C LEU A 354 -13.29 9.13 8.92
N ARG A 355 -12.21 9.69 8.36
CA ARG A 355 -10.99 10.01 9.12
C ARG A 355 -11.19 11.14 10.13
N VAL A 356 -11.88 12.21 9.75
CA VAL A 356 -12.16 13.34 10.65
C VAL A 356 -13.04 12.88 11.81
N LEU A 357 -14.10 12.11 11.55
CA LEU A 357 -14.97 11.57 12.60
C LEU A 357 -14.21 10.64 13.55
N ALA A 358 -13.35 9.75 13.01
CA ALA A 358 -12.50 8.89 13.83
C ALA A 358 -11.49 9.68 14.68
N GLN A 359 -10.90 10.73 14.12
CA GLN A 359 -9.94 11.57 14.84
C GLN A 359 -10.61 12.41 15.93
N CYS A 360 -11.78 12.98 15.65
CA CYS A 360 -12.60 13.67 16.66
C CYS A 360 -13.02 12.71 17.77
N TYR A 361 -13.39 11.47 17.44
CA TYR A 361 -13.69 10.43 18.43
C TYR A 361 -12.49 10.15 19.34
N PHE A 362 -11.28 9.97 18.77
CA PHE A 362 -10.09 9.71 19.57
C PHE A 362 -9.68 10.90 20.43
N ALA A 363 -9.80 12.14 19.92
CA ALA A 363 -9.57 13.34 20.71
C ALA A 363 -10.54 13.42 21.91
N LEU A 364 -11.84 13.17 21.69
CA LEU A 364 -12.84 13.10 22.74
C LEU A 364 -12.56 11.96 23.74
N ARG A 365 -12.15 10.78 23.26
CA ARG A 365 -11.80 9.62 24.09
C ARG A 365 -10.60 9.89 25.00
N LEU A 366 -9.54 10.51 24.48
CA LEU A 366 -8.37 10.89 25.28
C LEU A 366 -8.72 11.97 26.31
N LEU A 367 -9.57 12.94 25.95
CA LEU A 367 -10.07 13.96 26.87
C LEU A 367 -10.93 13.33 27.99
N MET A 368 -11.89 12.48 27.65
CA MET A 368 -12.73 11.76 28.63
C MET A 368 -11.92 10.83 29.52
N LEU A 369 -10.88 10.17 28.99
CA LEU A 369 -9.96 9.35 29.78
C LEU A 369 -9.18 10.20 30.79
N MET A 370 -8.65 11.35 30.37
CA MET A 370 -7.94 12.27 31.27
C MET A 370 -8.85 12.85 32.36
N ILE A 371 -10.06 13.27 31.99
CA ILE A 371 -11.07 13.75 32.95
C ILE A 371 -11.46 12.63 33.90
N GLY A 372 -11.71 11.41 33.41
CA GLY A 372 -12.06 10.25 34.22
C GLY A 372 -10.94 9.86 35.20
N CYS A 373 -9.68 9.85 34.76
CA CYS A 373 -8.53 9.64 35.65
C CYS A 373 -8.43 10.74 36.72
N PHE A 374 -8.68 12.01 36.37
CA PHE A 374 -8.68 13.12 37.32
C PHE A 374 -9.82 13.02 38.33
N VAL A 375 -11.05 12.74 37.88
CA VAL A 375 -12.24 12.57 38.73
C VAL A 375 -12.09 11.36 39.65
N ALA A 376 -11.64 10.21 39.11
CA ALA A 376 -11.41 9.00 39.90
C ALA A 376 -10.40 9.24 41.03
N ARG A 377 -9.26 9.90 40.72
CA ARG A 377 -8.26 10.26 41.73
C ARG A 377 -8.74 11.34 42.70
N ARG A 378 -9.48 12.36 42.25
CA ARG A 378 -10.04 13.40 43.13
C ARG A 378 -11.01 12.83 44.17
N ALA A 379 -11.69 11.73 43.85
CA ALA A 379 -12.62 11.04 44.74
C ALA A 379 -11.94 10.17 45.82
N GLU A 380 -10.66 9.82 45.67
CA GLU A 380 -9.88 9.02 46.64
C GLU A 380 -9.52 9.86 47.88
N THR A 381 -9.67 9.30 49.09
CA THR A 381 -9.46 10.07 50.34
C THR A 381 -8.05 10.63 50.48
N ALA A 382 -7.04 10.00 49.88
CA ALA A 382 -5.66 10.48 49.84
C ALA A 382 -5.48 11.80 49.05
N TYR A 383 -6.41 12.12 48.13
CA TYR A 383 -6.29 13.25 47.20
C TYR A 383 -7.44 14.27 47.28
N GLN A 384 -8.48 14.01 48.08
CA GLN A 384 -9.62 14.92 48.28
C GLN A 384 -9.17 16.35 48.68
N ASN A 385 -8.21 16.45 49.61
CA ASN A 385 -7.66 17.72 50.10
C ASN A 385 -6.39 18.19 49.35
N ALA A 386 -5.94 17.45 48.32
CA ALA A 386 -4.71 17.76 47.61
C ALA A 386 -4.90 18.92 46.60
N THR A 387 -3.81 19.55 46.18
CA THR A 387 -3.85 20.60 45.14
C THR A 387 -4.25 20.03 43.77
N VAL A 388 -4.81 20.87 42.89
CA VAL A 388 -5.18 20.47 41.52
C VAL A 388 -3.98 19.87 40.77
N TRP A 389 -2.78 20.45 40.93
CA TRP A 389 -1.55 19.96 40.31
C TRP A 389 -1.13 18.57 40.80
N THR A 390 -1.24 18.30 42.11
CA THR A 390 -0.97 16.96 42.66
C THR A 390 -1.96 15.91 42.18
N VAL A 391 -3.25 16.26 42.04
CA VAL A 391 -4.26 15.34 41.47
C VAL A 391 -4.03 15.13 39.97
N MET A 392 -3.65 16.18 39.23
CA MET A 392 -3.30 16.07 37.81
C MET A 392 -2.07 15.18 37.59
N GLY A 393 -1.05 15.28 38.44
CA GLY A 393 0.10 14.38 38.44
C GLY A 393 -0.28 12.91 38.70
N ALA A 394 -1.16 12.67 39.68
CA ALA A 394 -1.69 11.33 39.94
C ALA A 394 -2.56 10.80 38.78
N ALA A 395 -3.34 11.65 38.13
CA ALA A 395 -4.16 11.32 36.96
C ALA A 395 -3.29 10.94 35.76
N LEU A 396 -2.27 11.75 35.43
CA LEU A 396 -1.29 11.46 34.37
C LEU A 396 -0.53 10.14 34.65
N ARG A 397 -0.10 9.92 35.90
CA ARG A 397 0.53 8.65 36.30
C ARG A 397 -0.41 7.47 36.11
N THR A 398 -1.70 7.64 36.40
CA THR A 398 -2.72 6.60 36.22
C THR A 398 -2.99 6.32 34.75
N MET A 399 -3.15 7.36 33.92
CA MET A 399 -3.26 7.22 32.46
C MET A 399 -2.08 6.45 31.87
N SER A 400 -0.84 6.77 32.31
CA SER A 400 0.38 6.08 31.85
C SER A 400 0.53 4.62 32.31
N LYS A 401 -0.30 4.16 33.25
CA LYS A 401 -0.40 2.73 33.63
C LYS A 401 -1.40 1.97 32.76
N ILE A 402 -2.34 2.65 32.10
CA ILE A 402 -3.35 2.02 31.25
C ILE A 402 -2.70 1.64 29.91
N PRO A 403 -2.74 0.36 29.47
CA PRO A 403 -2.13 -0.08 28.23
C PRO A 403 -2.60 0.73 27.02
N CYS A 404 -1.67 1.41 26.35
CA CYS A 404 -2.03 2.38 25.31
C CYS A 404 -2.74 1.73 24.12
N GLN A 405 -2.46 0.46 23.79
CA GLN A 405 -3.20 -0.29 22.78
C GLN A 405 -4.70 -0.44 23.07
N GLY A 406 -5.13 -0.55 24.32
CA GLY A 406 -6.56 -0.58 24.64
C GLY A 406 -7.24 0.75 24.31
N ILE A 407 -6.55 1.85 24.60
CA ILE A 407 -7.02 3.21 24.33
C ILE A 407 -7.09 3.50 22.82
N VAL A 408 -6.14 3.00 22.02
CA VAL A 408 -6.13 3.19 20.56
C VAL A 408 -7.07 2.20 19.85
N TYR A 409 -6.96 0.90 20.13
CA TYR A 409 -7.61 -0.16 19.33
C TYR A 409 -8.82 -0.80 20.00
N GLY A 410 -9.17 -0.43 21.22
CA GLY A 410 -10.24 -1.10 21.97
C GLY A 410 -11.67 -0.58 21.72
N SER A 411 -11.86 0.50 20.96
CA SER A 411 -13.19 0.92 20.49
C SER A 411 -13.38 0.52 19.01
N PRO A 412 -14.44 -0.21 18.65
CA PRO A 412 -14.63 -0.70 17.28
C PRO A 412 -14.99 0.41 16.29
N VAL A 413 -15.78 1.41 16.70
CA VAL A 413 -16.32 2.44 15.79
C VAL A 413 -15.24 3.28 15.09
N PRO A 414 -14.31 3.97 15.79
CA PRO A 414 -13.30 4.78 15.12
C PRO A 414 -12.31 3.93 14.32
N VAL A 415 -11.99 2.72 14.80
CA VAL A 415 -11.11 1.77 14.11
C VAL A 415 -11.75 1.30 12.80
N MET A 416 -13.06 1.00 12.79
CA MET A 416 -13.80 0.66 11.57
C MET A 416 -13.87 1.83 10.59
N TRP A 417 -14.06 3.07 11.05
CA TRP A 417 -14.01 4.24 10.16
C TRP A 417 -12.63 4.42 9.51
N TYR A 418 -11.54 4.24 10.26
CA TYR A 418 -10.19 4.24 9.69
C TYR A 418 -9.96 3.12 8.68
N VAL A 419 -10.43 1.90 8.96
CA VAL A 419 -10.35 0.78 8.02
C VAL A 419 -11.17 1.04 6.75
N LEU A 420 -12.37 1.59 6.85
CA LEU A 420 -13.19 1.95 5.69
C LEU A 420 -12.53 3.07 4.86
N ALA A 421 -11.93 4.08 5.50
CA ALA A 421 -11.19 5.12 4.79
C ALA A 421 -9.94 4.58 4.08
N HIS A 422 -9.21 3.65 4.71
CA HIS A 422 -8.07 2.96 4.10
C HIS A 422 -8.50 2.03 2.95
N LEU A 423 -9.61 1.29 3.11
CA LEU A 423 -10.22 0.48 2.05
C LEU A 423 -10.56 1.31 0.81
N ILE A 424 -10.97 2.57 0.99
CA ILE A 424 -11.25 3.48 -0.10
C ILE A 424 -9.97 3.89 -0.84
N ASP A 425 -8.98 4.50 -0.17
CA ASP A 425 -7.88 5.18 -0.86
C ASP A 425 -6.56 4.40 -0.98
N ALA A 426 -6.42 3.22 -0.36
CA ALA A 426 -5.19 2.42 -0.41
C ALA A 426 -4.69 2.07 -1.83
N PRO A 427 -5.53 1.69 -2.83
CA PRO A 427 -5.04 1.37 -4.18
C PRO A 427 -4.24 2.50 -4.80
N MET A 428 -4.81 3.70 -4.86
CA MET A 428 -4.13 4.89 -5.40
C MET A 428 -3.02 5.39 -4.47
N THR A 429 -3.19 5.29 -3.15
CA THR A 429 -2.17 5.75 -2.19
C THR A 429 -0.88 4.92 -2.29
N TYR A 430 -0.98 3.59 -2.40
CA TYR A 430 0.18 2.72 -2.64
C TYR A 430 0.74 2.86 -4.05
N ARG A 431 -0.09 3.16 -5.06
CA ARG A 431 0.41 3.56 -6.38
C ARG A 431 1.29 4.80 -6.30
N LEU A 432 0.84 5.84 -5.59
CA LEU A 432 1.59 7.09 -5.42
C LEU A 432 2.89 6.88 -4.61
N ALA A 433 2.88 5.99 -3.60
CA ALA A 433 4.08 5.60 -2.88
C ALA A 433 5.08 4.87 -3.79
N TYR A 434 4.62 3.92 -4.61
CA TYR A 434 5.44 3.18 -5.58
C TYR A 434 6.13 4.12 -6.59
N GLU A 435 5.41 5.10 -7.13
CA GLU A 435 5.98 6.05 -8.11
C GLU A 435 6.99 7.04 -7.49
N ARG A 436 7.02 7.24 -6.16
CA ARG A 436 8.14 7.99 -5.53
C ARG A 436 9.48 7.28 -5.69
N PHE A 437 9.47 5.97 -5.92
CA PHE A 437 10.66 5.16 -6.17
C PHE A 437 10.92 4.92 -7.67
N THR A 438 10.14 5.49 -8.61
CA THR A 438 10.38 5.31 -10.05
C THR A 438 11.26 6.43 -10.63
N THR A 439 12.45 6.04 -11.09
CA THR A 439 13.42 6.90 -11.75
C THR A 439 13.74 6.37 -13.14
N MET A 440 14.04 7.30 -14.04
CA MET A 440 14.54 7.02 -15.38
C MET A 440 15.84 6.20 -15.30
N LEU A 441 15.96 5.18 -16.16
CA LEU A 441 17.09 4.22 -16.19
C LEU A 441 17.40 3.54 -14.85
N GLY A 442 16.46 3.55 -13.88
CA GLY A 442 16.69 3.03 -12.54
C GLY A 442 17.78 3.76 -11.74
N SER A 443 18.23 4.95 -12.16
CA SER A 443 19.22 5.72 -11.38
C SER A 443 18.74 5.93 -9.94
N GLY A 444 19.51 5.45 -8.96
CA GLY A 444 19.03 5.26 -7.59
C GLY A 444 18.47 6.54 -6.96
N THR A 445 17.36 6.42 -6.21
CA THR A 445 16.74 7.58 -5.55
C THR A 445 17.61 8.07 -4.39
N GLY A 446 18.18 9.26 -4.53
CA GLY A 446 18.69 10.05 -3.40
C GLY A 446 17.53 10.37 -2.46
N PHE A 447 17.34 9.53 -1.45
CA PHE A 447 16.11 9.47 -0.67
C PHE A 447 16.05 10.63 0.33
N LYS A 448 15.06 11.51 0.19
CA LYS A 448 14.81 12.56 1.18
C LYS A 448 14.14 11.95 2.39
N VAL A 449 14.69 12.20 3.58
CA VAL A 449 14.14 11.72 4.86
C VAL A 449 12.66 12.13 5.03
N THR A 450 12.26 13.29 4.51
CA THR A 450 10.86 13.72 4.52
C THR A 450 9.94 12.80 3.72
N GLU A 451 10.37 12.34 2.54
CA GLU A 451 9.62 11.40 1.70
C GLU A 451 9.57 10.00 2.34
N ALA A 452 10.66 9.59 2.99
CA ALA A 452 10.68 8.39 3.84
C ALA A 452 9.59 8.44 4.90
N CYS A 453 9.55 9.51 5.70
CA CYS A 453 8.58 9.67 6.78
C CYS A 453 7.13 9.68 6.26
N THR A 454 6.85 10.31 5.11
CA THR A 454 5.52 10.27 4.49
C THR A 454 5.12 8.86 4.05
N ILE A 455 6.03 8.12 3.39
CA ILE A 455 5.74 6.75 2.93
C ILE A 455 5.54 5.80 4.13
N CYS A 456 6.39 5.89 5.16
CA CYS A 456 6.21 5.16 6.42
C CYS A 456 4.87 5.51 7.09
N ALA A 457 4.48 6.79 7.09
CA ALA A 457 3.24 7.24 7.71
C ALA A 457 1.99 6.72 6.99
N ILE A 458 2.02 6.71 5.66
CA ILE A 458 1.00 6.12 4.81
C ILE A 458 0.90 4.61 5.05
N GLN A 459 2.04 3.90 5.03
CA GLN A 459 2.05 2.44 5.15
C GLN A 459 1.57 1.95 6.52
N MET A 460 1.85 2.69 7.60
CA MET A 460 1.37 2.34 8.94
C MET A 460 -0.16 2.43 9.11
N ARG A 461 -0.93 2.94 8.14
CA ARG A 461 -2.40 2.85 8.16
C ARG A 461 -2.91 1.41 8.20
N ASN A 462 -2.09 0.45 7.77
CA ASN A 462 -2.37 -0.97 7.90
C ASN A 462 -2.57 -1.44 9.37
N VAL A 463 -2.13 -0.65 10.37
CA VAL A 463 -2.35 -0.96 11.79
C VAL A 463 -3.83 -0.99 12.17
N TRP A 464 -4.68 -0.24 11.44
CA TRP A 464 -6.11 -0.26 11.64
C TRP A 464 -6.74 -1.59 11.22
N LEU A 465 -6.22 -2.22 10.15
CA LEU A 465 -6.62 -3.56 9.73
C LEU A 465 -6.28 -4.60 10.80
N LEU A 466 -5.06 -4.52 11.36
CA LEU A 466 -4.67 -5.35 12.50
C LEU A 466 -5.59 -5.14 13.72
N GLY A 467 -5.99 -3.91 13.99
CA GLY A 467 -6.95 -3.57 15.05
C GLY A 467 -8.30 -4.26 14.88
N VAL A 468 -8.94 -4.15 13.71
CA VAL A 468 -10.21 -4.84 13.42
C VAL A 468 -10.05 -6.36 13.47
N THR A 469 -8.97 -6.88 12.90
CA THR A 469 -8.68 -8.33 12.94
C THR A 469 -8.57 -8.84 14.38
N LEU A 470 -7.87 -8.11 15.26
CA LEU A 470 -7.77 -8.46 16.68
C LEU A 470 -9.13 -8.38 17.39
N GLN A 471 -9.91 -7.31 17.16
CA GLN A 471 -11.28 -7.18 17.72
C GLN A 471 -12.16 -8.36 17.31
N PHE A 472 -12.11 -8.78 16.04
CA PHE A 472 -12.84 -9.94 15.53
C PHE A 472 -12.41 -11.26 16.19
N PHE A 473 -11.10 -11.48 16.36
CA PHE A 473 -10.59 -12.66 17.07
C PHE A 473 -10.99 -12.69 18.55
N VAL A 474 -10.98 -11.54 19.24
CA VAL A 474 -11.45 -11.43 20.63
C VAL A 474 -12.94 -11.74 20.70
N TRP A 475 -13.76 -11.15 19.82
CA TRP A 475 -15.20 -11.41 19.74
C TRP A 475 -15.54 -12.87 19.47
N LEU A 476 -14.83 -13.54 18.56
CA LEU A 476 -14.97 -14.98 18.32
C LEU A 476 -14.60 -15.79 19.57
N SER A 477 -13.48 -15.46 20.22
CA SER A 477 -13.00 -16.16 21.43
C SER A 477 -13.98 -16.03 22.60
N CYS A 478 -14.59 -14.86 22.76
CA CYS A 478 -15.57 -14.59 23.82
C CYS A 478 -16.95 -15.21 23.58
N ARG A 479 -17.25 -15.73 22.38
CA ARG A 479 -18.56 -16.34 22.06
C ARG A 479 -18.75 -17.78 22.53
N GLY A 480 -17.67 -18.50 22.85
CA GLY A 480 -17.74 -19.95 23.11
C GLY A 480 -17.25 -20.40 24.49
N THR A 481 -16.00 -20.08 24.85
CA THR A 481 -15.28 -20.77 25.94
C THR A 481 -14.67 -19.85 27.00
N TRP A 482 -14.93 -18.54 26.92
CA TRP A 482 -14.46 -17.56 27.88
C TRP A 482 -15.15 -17.75 29.24
N SER A 483 -14.34 -17.95 30.27
CA SER A 483 -14.74 -17.87 31.67
C SER A 483 -13.72 -17.00 32.42
N PRO A 484 -14.12 -16.30 33.50
CA PRO A 484 -13.21 -15.46 34.29
C PRO A 484 -11.85 -16.10 34.65
N PRO A 485 -11.75 -17.36 35.13
CA PRO A 485 -10.45 -17.95 35.48
C PRO A 485 -9.58 -18.32 34.28
N ARG A 486 -10.14 -18.44 33.06
CA ARG A 486 -9.35 -18.65 31.84
C ARG A 486 -8.77 -17.37 31.27
N GLY A 487 -9.29 -16.21 31.70
CA GLY A 487 -8.88 -14.89 31.24
C GLY A 487 -9.11 -14.65 29.75
N ILE A 488 -8.58 -13.53 29.24
CA ILE A 488 -8.45 -13.26 27.81
C ILE A 488 -6.96 -13.29 27.47
N ARG A 489 -6.59 -13.94 26.36
CA ARG A 489 -5.20 -13.95 25.89
C ARG A 489 -4.75 -12.53 25.53
N GLY A 490 -3.90 -11.94 26.36
CA GLY A 490 -3.32 -10.62 26.13
C GLY A 490 -2.35 -10.59 24.95
N LEU A 491 -2.18 -9.39 24.38
CA LEU A 491 -1.19 -9.08 23.34
C LEU A 491 -0.16 -8.10 23.92
N PRO A 492 1.15 -8.21 23.63
CA PRO A 492 2.15 -7.27 24.15
C PRO A 492 1.93 -5.83 23.68
N GLU A 493 2.18 -4.87 24.56
CA GLU A 493 1.76 -3.45 24.49
C GLU A 493 2.25 -2.67 23.24
N PHE A 494 3.21 -3.18 22.46
CA PHE A 494 3.67 -2.54 21.21
C PHE A 494 3.64 -3.46 19.96
N SER A 495 3.17 -4.70 20.09
CA SER A 495 3.18 -5.69 19.01
C SER A 495 2.46 -5.27 17.72
N LEU A 496 1.29 -4.62 17.81
CA LEU A 496 0.54 -4.15 16.62
C LEU A 496 1.33 -3.09 15.84
N SER A 497 1.94 -2.15 16.55
CA SER A 497 2.78 -1.09 15.95
C SER A 497 4.07 -1.67 15.34
N VAL A 498 4.71 -2.64 15.99
CA VAL A 498 5.90 -3.33 15.46
C VAL A 498 5.56 -4.11 14.18
N LEU A 499 4.47 -4.87 14.18
CA LEU A 499 3.99 -5.60 12.99
C LEU A 499 3.62 -4.65 11.84
N SER A 500 3.02 -3.50 12.16
CA SER A 500 2.70 -2.44 11.19
C SER A 500 3.97 -1.83 10.58
N VAL A 501 4.94 -1.41 11.40
CA VAL A 501 6.22 -0.84 10.94
C VAL A 501 6.99 -1.82 10.05
N ALA A 502 6.97 -3.12 10.37
CA ALA A 502 7.65 -4.13 9.57
C ALA A 502 7.16 -4.22 8.10
N THR A 503 5.92 -3.79 7.79
CA THR A 503 5.44 -3.78 6.39
C THR A 503 6.00 -2.62 5.57
N VAL A 504 6.64 -1.62 6.18
CA VAL A 504 7.35 -0.55 5.44
C VAL A 504 8.43 -1.14 4.53
N LEU A 505 9.16 -2.15 5.01
CA LEU A 505 10.19 -2.84 4.23
C LEU A 505 9.60 -3.58 3.01
N ALA A 506 8.32 -3.97 3.05
CA ALA A 506 7.66 -4.69 1.97
C ALA A 506 7.54 -3.86 0.68
N GLN A 507 7.40 -2.54 0.80
CA GLN A 507 7.36 -1.61 -0.33
C GLN A 507 8.74 -1.08 -0.73
N TYR A 508 9.83 -1.50 -0.07
CA TYR A 508 11.17 -1.08 -0.44
C TYR A 508 11.56 -1.58 -1.84
N LYS A 509 11.91 -0.66 -2.72
CA LYS A 509 12.39 -0.94 -4.08
C LYS A 509 13.91 -0.86 -4.12
N HIS A 510 14.54 -1.86 -4.74
CA HIS A 510 15.96 -1.85 -5.07
C HIS A 510 16.17 -2.32 -6.52
N ASN A 511 17.22 -1.81 -7.18
CA ASN A 511 17.51 -2.17 -8.56
C ASN A 511 17.93 -3.64 -8.72
N ASP A 512 18.62 -4.20 -7.73
CA ASP A 512 19.03 -5.61 -7.75
C ASP A 512 17.83 -6.56 -7.68
N TYR A 513 16.66 -6.08 -7.24
CA TYR A 513 15.41 -6.86 -7.22
C TYR A 513 14.70 -6.85 -8.58
N ARG A 514 15.28 -6.19 -9.60
CA ARG A 514 14.67 -6.01 -10.91
C ARG A 514 14.77 -7.27 -11.76
N VAL A 515 13.63 -7.83 -12.15
CA VAL A 515 13.53 -8.88 -13.18
C VAL A 515 12.44 -8.48 -14.16
N ALA A 516 12.73 -8.62 -15.45
CA ALA A 516 11.82 -8.33 -16.57
C ALA A 516 11.82 -9.49 -17.59
N GLN A 517 11.85 -10.73 -17.10
CA GLN A 517 11.98 -11.94 -17.92
C GLN A 517 10.76 -12.14 -18.82
N VAL A 518 10.97 -12.34 -20.12
CA VAL A 518 9.92 -12.79 -21.06
C VAL A 518 9.76 -14.31 -20.91
N LEU A 519 8.53 -14.76 -20.67
CA LEU A 519 8.18 -16.16 -20.46
C LEU A 519 7.70 -16.82 -21.76
N SER A 520 6.94 -16.08 -22.58
CA SER A 520 6.47 -16.52 -23.89
C SER A 520 6.14 -15.32 -24.77
N ALA A 521 6.23 -15.52 -26.09
CA ALA A 521 5.81 -14.56 -27.10
C ALA A 521 5.18 -15.31 -28.29
N PHE A 522 3.99 -14.89 -28.73
CA PHE A 522 3.28 -15.51 -29.85
C PHE A 522 2.60 -14.46 -30.74
N PRO A 523 2.49 -14.69 -32.05
CA PRO A 523 1.88 -13.72 -32.97
C PRO A 523 0.36 -13.65 -32.78
N ILE A 524 -0.17 -12.43 -32.96
CA ILE A 524 -1.61 -12.17 -33.04
C ILE A 524 -1.92 -11.41 -34.34
N GLY A 525 -3.11 -11.61 -34.88
CA GLY A 525 -3.56 -10.90 -36.09
C GLY A 525 -3.55 -9.39 -35.89
N SER A 526 -3.23 -8.64 -36.94
CA SER A 526 -3.06 -7.17 -36.94
C SER A 526 -4.36 -6.37 -36.74
N ASP A 527 -5.50 -7.02 -36.53
CA ASP A 527 -6.78 -6.36 -36.26
C ASP A 527 -6.71 -5.55 -34.95
N PRO A 528 -6.88 -4.20 -35.00
CA PRO A 528 -6.91 -3.36 -33.82
C PRO A 528 -8.06 -3.72 -32.86
N HIS A 529 -9.20 -4.19 -33.37
CA HIS A 529 -10.36 -4.54 -32.54
C HIS A 529 -10.07 -5.81 -31.72
N ARG A 530 -9.66 -6.91 -32.36
CA ARG A 530 -9.18 -8.12 -31.67
C ARG A 530 -8.06 -7.80 -30.67
N THR A 531 -7.15 -6.89 -31.01
CA THR A 531 -6.06 -6.45 -30.12
C THR A 531 -6.54 -5.61 -28.93
N ALA A 532 -7.61 -4.82 -29.08
CA ALA A 532 -8.27 -4.12 -27.97
C ALA A 532 -9.04 -5.10 -27.06
N VAL A 533 -9.82 -6.00 -27.65
CA VAL A 533 -10.57 -7.05 -26.93
C VAL A 533 -9.64 -7.98 -26.15
N LEU A 534 -8.49 -8.35 -26.70
CA LEU A 534 -7.49 -9.17 -26.00
C LEU A 534 -6.84 -8.44 -24.81
N ARG A 535 -6.63 -7.12 -24.90
CA ARG A 535 -6.15 -6.29 -23.78
C ARG A 535 -7.21 -6.17 -22.69
N ALA A 536 -8.44 -5.81 -23.05
CA ALA A 536 -9.56 -5.72 -22.11
C ALA A 536 -9.84 -7.06 -21.40
N ASN A 537 -9.91 -8.17 -22.14
CA ASN A 537 -10.12 -9.49 -21.54
C ASN A 537 -8.90 -9.97 -20.73
N GLY A 538 -7.68 -9.58 -21.09
CA GLY A 538 -6.46 -9.88 -20.33
C GLY A 538 -6.50 -9.30 -18.92
N SER A 539 -7.00 -8.06 -18.79
CA SER A 539 -7.17 -7.35 -17.51
C SER A 539 -8.08 -8.03 -16.49
N TYR A 540 -9.04 -8.87 -16.92
CA TYR A 540 -9.97 -9.58 -16.03
C TYR A 540 -9.71 -11.09 -15.93
N LYS A 541 -8.98 -11.70 -16.87
CA LYS A 541 -8.87 -13.16 -16.98
C LYS A 541 -8.07 -13.85 -15.88
N ASN A 542 -7.21 -13.13 -15.17
CA ASN A 542 -6.32 -13.72 -14.18
C ASN A 542 -6.60 -13.14 -12.81
N THR A 543 -7.56 -13.71 -12.08
CA THR A 543 -8.04 -13.28 -10.75
C THR A 543 -6.90 -12.96 -9.78
N TRP A 544 -5.79 -13.70 -9.86
CA TRP A 544 -4.60 -13.48 -9.06
C TRP A 544 -3.86 -12.17 -9.37
N THR A 545 -3.83 -11.69 -10.62
CA THR A 545 -3.25 -10.39 -11.00
C THR A 545 -4.06 -9.22 -10.41
N VAL A 546 -5.38 -9.35 -10.42
CA VAL A 546 -6.34 -8.33 -9.95
C VAL A 546 -6.31 -8.17 -8.41
N ILE A 547 -5.83 -9.20 -7.71
CA ILE A 547 -5.68 -9.29 -6.24
C ILE A 547 -4.20 -9.02 -5.84
N THR A 548 -3.42 -8.29 -6.65
CA THR A 548 -2.00 -7.99 -6.31
C THR A 548 -1.76 -6.75 -5.48
N GLU A 549 -2.35 -5.60 -5.84
CA GLU A 549 -2.04 -4.29 -5.23
C GLU A 549 -3.13 -3.83 -4.21
N GLY A 550 -3.03 -2.59 -3.69
CA GLY A 550 -3.94 -2.07 -2.65
C GLY A 550 -3.78 -2.76 -1.28
N ILE A 551 -4.86 -2.88 -0.50
CA ILE A 551 -4.85 -3.52 0.84
C ILE A 551 -4.40 -4.98 0.81
N ILE A 552 -4.47 -5.66 -0.34
CA ILE A 552 -3.98 -7.03 -0.42
C ILE A 552 -2.46 -7.09 -0.17
N ILE A 553 -1.71 -6.01 -0.46
CA ILE A 553 -0.29 -5.89 -0.06
C ILE A 553 -0.18 -5.99 1.47
N ASP A 554 -1.01 -5.25 2.20
CA ASP A 554 -1.03 -5.29 3.68
C ASP A 554 -1.39 -6.68 4.18
N ILE A 555 -2.47 -7.27 3.68
CA ILE A 555 -2.91 -8.62 4.09
C ILE A 555 -1.78 -9.64 3.87
N LYS A 556 -1.15 -9.64 2.70
CA LYS A 556 -0.02 -10.53 2.38
C LYS A 556 1.15 -10.38 3.35
N CYS A 557 1.58 -9.13 3.60
CA CYS A 557 2.73 -8.86 4.46
C CYS A 557 2.41 -9.19 5.93
N LEU A 558 1.23 -8.82 6.41
CA LEU A 558 0.77 -9.11 7.77
C LEU A 558 0.57 -10.62 7.98
N SER A 559 0.07 -11.37 7.00
CA SER A 559 -0.03 -12.83 7.07
C SER A 559 1.35 -13.49 7.21
N ILE A 560 2.35 -13.05 6.43
CA ILE A 560 3.72 -13.56 6.54
C ILE A 560 4.32 -13.23 7.92
N LEU A 561 4.19 -11.99 8.38
CA LEU A 561 4.69 -11.57 9.69
C LEU A 561 4.00 -12.33 10.84
N LEU A 562 2.71 -12.62 10.71
CA LEU A 562 1.96 -13.39 11.71
C LEU A 562 2.35 -14.88 11.72
N LEU A 563 2.63 -15.48 10.55
CA LEU A 563 3.18 -16.83 10.46
C LEU A 563 4.59 -16.91 11.06
N LEU A 564 5.45 -15.93 10.80
CA LEU A 564 6.78 -15.83 11.41
C LEU A 564 6.69 -15.64 12.93
N ALA A 565 5.82 -14.76 13.41
CA ALA A 565 5.60 -14.54 14.84
C ALA A 565 5.01 -15.78 15.54
N LEU A 566 4.12 -16.52 14.87
CA LEU A 566 3.59 -17.79 15.37
C LEU A 566 4.67 -18.87 15.42
N GLY A 567 5.49 -19.00 14.38
CA GLY A 567 6.63 -19.92 14.35
C GLY A 567 7.64 -19.61 15.47
N PHE A 568 8.00 -18.34 15.65
CA PHE A 568 8.85 -17.89 16.76
C PHE A 568 8.20 -18.18 18.11
N LYS A 569 6.89 -17.91 18.28
CA LYS A 569 6.17 -18.21 19.52
C LYS A 569 6.12 -19.71 19.81
N LEU A 570 5.93 -20.57 18.82
CA LEU A 570 5.94 -22.03 19.00
C LEU A 570 7.33 -22.53 19.39
N ALA A 571 8.38 -22.03 18.73
CA ALA A 571 9.76 -22.34 19.09
C ALA A 571 10.14 -21.83 20.49
N PHE A 572 9.69 -20.64 20.88
CA PHE A 572 9.97 -20.04 22.19
C PHE A 572 9.12 -20.65 23.32
N HIS A 573 7.89 -21.07 23.04
CA HIS A 573 7.04 -21.82 23.98
C HIS A 573 7.52 -23.27 24.18
N ALA A 574 8.26 -23.83 23.22
CA ALA A 574 9.04 -25.05 23.42
C ALA A 574 10.33 -24.81 24.26
N LEU A 575 10.73 -23.56 24.48
CA LEU A 575 11.94 -23.17 25.21
C LEU A 575 11.66 -22.64 26.64
N MET A 576 10.47 -22.11 26.89
CA MET A 576 10.10 -21.45 28.16
C MET A 576 8.75 -21.97 28.68
N GLU A 577 8.81 -22.78 29.74
CA GLU A 577 7.63 -23.16 30.53
C GLU A 577 7.41 -22.15 31.68
N LYS A 578 6.14 -21.90 32.03
CA LYS A 578 5.64 -21.19 33.22
C LYS A 578 6.10 -19.74 33.47
N VAL A 579 5.12 -18.84 33.46
CA VAL A 579 4.98 -17.83 34.54
C VAL A 579 3.60 -18.01 35.14
N HIS A 580 3.54 -18.13 36.47
CA HIS A 580 2.35 -18.46 37.24
C HIS A 580 1.68 -17.19 37.81
N GLU A 581 0.57 -17.38 38.51
CA GLU A 581 -0.36 -16.32 38.90
C GLU A 581 0.24 -15.20 39.78
N ARG A 582 -0.18 -13.96 39.51
CA ARG A 582 -0.18 -12.85 40.46
C ARG A 582 -1.58 -12.25 40.50
N ALA A 583 -2.38 -12.66 41.49
CA ALA A 583 -3.77 -12.20 41.63
C ALA A 583 -3.87 -10.67 41.74
N ASP A 584 -2.97 -10.04 42.50
CA ASP A 584 -2.95 -8.58 42.72
C ASP A 584 -2.69 -7.78 41.44
N GLU A 585 -1.79 -8.25 40.55
CA GLU A 585 -1.59 -7.64 39.23
C GLU A 585 -2.85 -7.79 38.36
N GLY A 586 -3.51 -8.95 38.43
CA GLY A 586 -4.80 -9.17 37.77
C GLY A 586 -5.87 -8.17 38.23
N HIS A 587 -6.05 -7.99 39.54
CA HIS A 587 -7.00 -7.02 40.09
C HIS A 587 -6.65 -5.58 39.70
N ALA A 588 -5.38 -5.19 39.74
CA ALA A 588 -4.94 -3.86 39.31
C ALA A 588 -5.16 -3.61 37.82
N VAL A 589 -4.93 -4.62 36.96
CA VAL A 589 -5.19 -4.53 35.51
C VAL A 589 -6.69 -4.45 35.23
N VAL A 590 -7.53 -5.26 35.88
CA VAL A 590 -9.00 -5.15 35.76
C VAL A 590 -9.47 -3.76 36.18
N ALA A 591 -8.92 -3.22 37.28
CA ALA A 591 -9.27 -1.89 37.75
C ALA A 591 -8.94 -0.77 36.75
N LEU A 592 -7.78 -0.86 36.08
CA LEU A 592 -7.39 0.06 35.00
C LEU A 592 -8.23 -0.15 33.73
N MET A 593 -8.56 -1.39 33.37
CA MET A 593 -9.39 -1.71 32.22
C MET A 593 -10.83 -1.20 32.39
N ASN A 594 -11.37 -1.23 33.60
CA ASN A 594 -12.70 -0.68 33.83
C ASN A 594 -12.69 0.86 33.82
N LEU A 595 -11.69 1.52 34.40
CA LEU A 595 -11.49 2.97 34.26
C LEU A 595 -11.39 3.38 32.78
N TYR A 596 -10.69 2.58 31.96
CA TYR A 596 -10.61 2.72 30.51
C TYR A 596 -11.97 2.51 29.80
N ALA A 597 -12.73 1.48 30.17
CA ALA A 597 -14.02 1.18 29.53
C ALA A 597 -15.08 2.25 29.87
N MET A 598 -15.13 2.70 31.12
CA MET A 598 -16.11 3.67 31.63
C MET A 598 -15.80 5.13 31.24
N THR A 599 -14.67 5.35 30.55
CA THR A 599 -14.30 6.64 29.91
C THR A 599 -14.43 6.61 28.39
N ASP A 600 -14.83 5.50 27.78
CA ASP A 600 -15.14 5.45 26.36
C ASP A 600 -16.46 6.20 26.06
N PRO A 601 -16.48 7.16 25.09
CA PRO A 601 -17.64 8.01 24.84
C PRO A 601 -18.94 7.25 24.53
N LEU A 602 -18.88 6.20 23.70
CA LEU A 602 -20.06 5.41 23.35
C LEU A 602 -20.51 4.53 24.50
N THR A 603 -19.58 3.93 25.24
CA THR A 603 -19.90 3.16 26.44
C THR A 603 -20.60 4.04 27.48
N PHE A 604 -20.06 5.23 27.75
CA PHE A 604 -20.67 6.21 28.65
C PHE A 604 -22.09 6.62 28.21
N ILE A 605 -22.26 7.02 26.94
CA ILE A 605 -23.57 7.38 26.38
C ILE A 605 -24.55 6.21 26.43
N GLN A 606 -24.10 4.98 26.11
CA GLN A 606 -24.94 3.79 26.17
C GLN A 606 -25.44 3.52 27.60
N LEU A 607 -24.56 3.57 28.60
CA LEU A 607 -24.88 3.32 30.00
C LEU A 607 -25.76 4.41 30.65
N ARG A 608 -25.69 5.64 30.14
CA ARG A 608 -26.45 6.80 30.65
C ARG A 608 -27.77 7.05 29.94
N CYS A 609 -27.83 6.88 28.62
CA CYS A 609 -28.93 7.39 27.80
C CYS A 609 -29.77 6.29 27.11
N PHE A 610 -29.28 5.04 27.00
CA PHE A 610 -29.93 4.02 26.17
C PHE A 610 -30.17 2.68 26.86
N ARG A 611 -29.12 2.06 27.39
CA ARG A 611 -29.18 0.76 28.09
C ARG A 611 -28.66 0.94 29.50
N GLY A 612 -29.58 1.28 30.40
CA GLY A 612 -29.34 1.11 31.82
C GLY A 612 -29.15 -0.37 32.14
N TYR A 613 -28.08 -0.72 32.85
CA TYR A 613 -27.91 -2.04 33.42
C TYR A 613 -28.27 -2.01 34.91
N ASP A 614 -28.97 -3.05 35.35
CA ASP A 614 -29.19 -3.34 36.76
C ASP A 614 -27.85 -3.72 37.41
N ILE A 615 -27.44 -2.95 38.40
CA ILE A 615 -26.26 -3.19 39.24
C ILE A 615 -26.73 -3.55 40.64
N ALA A 616 -26.09 -4.56 41.23
CA ALA A 616 -26.37 -5.06 42.55
C ALA A 616 -25.11 -4.98 43.42
N PHE A 617 -25.30 -4.56 44.68
CA PHE A 617 -24.29 -4.56 45.72
C PHE A 617 -24.44 -5.83 46.55
N PHE A 618 -23.41 -6.65 46.60
CA PHE A 618 -23.40 -7.94 47.29
C PHE A 618 -22.38 -7.94 48.42
N GLN A 619 -22.77 -8.37 49.63
CA GLN A 619 -21.85 -8.58 50.74
C GLN A 619 -21.34 -10.02 50.76
N LEU A 620 -20.02 -10.20 50.93
CA LEU A 620 -19.45 -11.50 51.32
C LEU A 620 -19.59 -11.66 52.84
N PRO A 621 -20.20 -12.77 53.33
CA PRO A 621 -20.53 -12.92 54.75
C PRO A 621 -19.28 -12.98 55.66
N ASP A 622 -18.23 -13.69 55.25
CA ASP A 622 -17.04 -13.90 56.09
C ASP A 622 -16.10 -12.69 56.19
N SER A 623 -16.19 -11.74 55.25
CA SER A 623 -15.22 -10.63 55.13
C SER A 623 -15.85 -9.24 55.16
N GLY A 624 -17.18 -9.15 55.17
CA GLY A 624 -17.94 -7.91 55.10
C GLY A 624 -17.70 -7.09 53.80
N HIS A 625 -16.95 -7.62 52.83
CA HIS A 625 -16.63 -6.91 51.60
C HIS A 625 -17.85 -6.78 50.70
N VAL A 626 -18.05 -5.59 50.15
CA VAL A 626 -19.14 -5.31 49.20
C VAL A 626 -18.60 -5.33 47.78
N CYS A 627 -19.17 -6.19 46.94
CA CYS A 627 -18.89 -6.29 45.52
C CYS A 627 -20.02 -5.66 44.71
N CYS A 628 -19.66 -4.78 43.78
CA CYS A 628 -20.58 -4.14 42.84
C CYS A 628 -20.56 -4.92 41.52
N LEU A 629 -21.67 -5.57 41.17
CA LEU A 629 -21.75 -6.47 40.01
C LEU A 629 -23.03 -6.24 39.19
N PRO A 630 -23.00 -6.37 37.85
CA PRO A 630 -24.24 -6.38 37.07
C PRO A 630 -25.10 -7.58 37.48
N LEU A 631 -26.39 -7.35 37.71
CA LEU A 631 -27.32 -8.40 38.18
C LEU A 631 -27.37 -9.61 37.22
N SER A 632 -27.23 -9.34 35.91
CA SER A 632 -27.15 -10.35 34.85
C SER A 632 -25.91 -11.27 34.89
N VAL A 633 -24.86 -10.86 35.61
CA VAL A 633 -23.66 -11.68 35.88
C VAL A 633 -23.94 -12.59 37.07
N ALA A 634 -24.51 -12.07 38.16
CA ALA A 634 -24.88 -12.86 39.33
C ALA A 634 -25.94 -13.95 39.06
N THR A 635 -26.83 -13.75 38.09
CA THR A 635 -27.82 -14.76 37.66
C THR A 635 -27.25 -15.92 36.84
N LYS A 636 -25.98 -15.85 36.42
CA LYS A 636 -25.30 -16.95 35.75
C LYS A 636 -24.29 -17.50 36.73
N GLU A 637 -24.45 -18.76 37.15
CA GLU A 637 -23.40 -19.49 37.90
C GLU A 637 -22.14 -19.54 37.02
N LEU A 638 -21.26 -18.57 37.20
CA LEU A 638 -20.00 -18.44 36.49
C LEU A 638 -18.94 -19.18 37.30
N ASP A 639 -18.29 -20.15 36.65
CA ASP A 639 -17.16 -20.92 37.20
C ASP A 639 -15.97 -20.00 37.54
N GLY A 640 -16.05 -19.37 38.69
CA GLY A 640 -15.01 -18.65 39.40
C GLY A 640 -15.34 -18.75 40.88
N GLY A 641 -14.33 -18.92 41.74
CA GLY A 641 -14.47 -19.30 43.15
C GLY A 641 -15.09 -18.25 44.09
N VAL A 642 -16.01 -17.43 43.59
CA VAL A 642 -16.91 -16.60 44.39
C VAL A 642 -18.05 -17.49 44.88
N PRO A 643 -18.36 -17.54 46.19
CA PRO A 643 -19.49 -18.31 46.69
C PRO A 643 -20.81 -17.57 46.38
N TRP A 644 -21.26 -17.65 45.13
CA TRP A 644 -22.44 -16.93 44.61
C TRP A 644 -23.72 -17.14 45.43
N LYS A 645 -23.83 -18.27 46.16
CA LYS A 645 -24.97 -18.65 47.01
C LYS A 645 -24.93 -18.04 48.41
N GLU A 646 -23.80 -17.46 48.81
CA GLU A 646 -23.56 -16.87 50.13
C GLU A 646 -23.57 -15.33 50.09
N LEU A 647 -23.55 -14.75 48.88
CA LEU A 647 -23.61 -13.30 48.65
C LEU A 647 -24.95 -12.71 49.09
N GLN A 648 -24.94 -11.85 50.11
CA GLN A 648 -26.13 -11.12 50.56
C GLN A 648 -26.36 -9.88 49.68
N LEU A 649 -27.53 -9.74 49.06
CA LEU A 649 -27.89 -8.55 48.29
C LEU A 649 -28.20 -7.38 49.24
N ILE A 650 -27.33 -6.37 49.29
CA ILE A 650 -27.50 -5.16 50.11
C ILE A 650 -28.41 -4.14 49.39
N GLY A 651 -28.27 -4.01 48.08
CA GLY A 651 -29.01 -3.00 47.33
C GLY A 651 -28.92 -3.16 45.82
N LYS A 652 -29.85 -2.53 45.12
CA LYS A 652 -29.94 -2.51 43.66
C LYS A 652 -30.02 -1.07 43.16
N THR A 653 -29.24 -0.76 42.13
CA THR A 653 -29.23 0.53 41.44
C THR A 653 -29.16 0.31 39.93
N THR A 654 -29.23 1.38 39.15
CA THR A 654 -29.12 1.33 37.68
C THR A 654 -27.96 2.20 37.19
N THR A 655 -27.30 1.83 36.11
CA THR A 655 -26.17 2.63 35.58
C THR A 655 -26.51 4.10 35.28
N PRO A 656 -27.73 4.50 34.87
CA PRO A 656 -28.08 5.91 34.72
C PRO A 656 -28.15 6.67 36.05
N SER A 657 -28.50 5.99 37.16
CA SER A 657 -28.71 6.60 38.48
C SER A 657 -27.46 6.67 39.38
N MET A 658 -26.40 5.90 39.08
CA MET A 658 -25.13 5.96 39.83
C MET A 658 -24.33 7.24 39.53
N GLU A 659 -23.49 7.71 40.45
CA GLU A 659 -22.53 8.77 40.11
C GLU A 659 -21.50 8.26 39.10
N TRP A 660 -20.88 9.16 38.31
CA TRP A 660 -19.83 8.76 37.38
C TRP A 660 -18.55 8.35 38.12
N THR A 661 -18.25 9.00 39.23
CA THR A 661 -17.27 8.59 40.25
C THR A 661 -17.42 7.13 40.64
N ASP A 662 -18.64 6.67 40.94
CA ASP A 662 -18.87 5.27 41.28
C ASP A 662 -18.62 4.36 40.08
N LEU A 663 -19.19 4.66 38.91
CA LEU A 663 -19.00 3.87 37.69
C LEU A 663 -17.53 3.74 37.26
N LEU A 664 -16.73 4.81 37.39
CA LEU A 664 -15.29 4.82 37.08
C LEU A 664 -14.49 3.87 37.98
N HIS A 665 -14.97 3.65 39.20
CA HIS A 665 -14.43 2.62 40.07
C HIS A 665 -15.10 1.26 39.80
N CYS A 666 -16.43 1.09 39.76
CA CYS A 666 -17.06 -0.14 39.24
C CYS A 666 -17.08 -1.32 40.23
N GLY A 667 -16.61 -2.53 39.89
CA GLY A 667 -15.83 -2.95 38.70
C GLY A 667 -14.33 -2.75 38.87
#